data_AF-A0A428PTH3-F1
#
_entry.id   AF-A0A428PTH3-F1
#
_cell.length_a   1.000
_cell.length_b   1.000
_cell.length_c   1.000
_cell.angle_alpha   90.00
_cell.angle_beta   90.00
_cell.angle_gamma   90.00
#
_symmetry.space_group_name_H-M   'P 1'
#
loop_
_entity.id
_entity.type
_entity.pdbx_description
1 polymer ?
#
loop_
_entity_poly.entity_id
_entity_poly.type
_entity_poly.pdbx_seq_one_letter_code
_entity_poly.pdbx_strand_id
1 'polypeptide(L)'
;MEDEFERMRKRIEELERETQPLKLKPYLEEFHAINLLVQYIHTRTLTTQGSTTDPTNRIYPQRIVPWDTFPEEQGTIWDTLLASPSFSDNAIFPARVELRYVKDRLDDVTSEVSLRNSQVFVVEQPIKDLMRRAYNDEETRCALGIDGQVIFQDHTNIGRAADSITAGVDELSIDDTNPQTPQPQRRARGKGNRADQWCIYRTADGRDVPTVAIEYKAPHKLNRHEIARGLNTGPYPDIQPDRDIINQQAKPGEEFDFDAKWLVTAVITQLFSYMVGKGMQYGYICTGEVFIFLHIPDDDPSMVYYFTSVPSMDRDDERSNSQDGIYRTAVAHVFAFVLQAIQSPPPPQSWHTKANRLPTWQVEYEDVLRDIPSTVRTSPDHTPYRPLPWNRPSRKTPTSLDNPGADSHDSPSPSQRRANRRNPPRDGSAKSGGKQLQHDQSGSQSNSRGSGQGNSSVRQRIQDRPYCTHTCLHGVAFGGPMDRECPNFADHGNTHIDQGEFRRVMRQQLAVDRDKDADCMPLFLVGSRGSLFKLRLSSYGYTLVAKGVEAMDAEQLRHESSMYDHVEGLQGQYVPVCLGTINLIEPHYFDGGVYTHFMLMSYGGRSILSEIKSVDSSMADQVIAALNRLHQHGLLHRDAEPRNVLYDRSTGRCMLVDLMLAEIFVPPQPARQPLGSMSPNVLTQRPRVVKRGRDMFALEQQRLRVLLS
;
A
#
# COMPACT_ATOMS: atom_id res chain seq x y z
N MET A 1 60.51 -7.63 20.12
CA MET A 1 60.18 -8.64 19.09
C MET A 1 58.89 -9.37 19.46
N GLU A 2 58.77 -9.98 20.65
CA GLU A 2 57.50 -10.59 21.12
C GLU A 2 56.33 -9.60 21.21
N ASP A 3 56.54 -8.39 21.74
CA ASP A 3 55.49 -7.35 21.80
C ASP A 3 55.00 -6.89 20.42
N GLU A 4 55.85 -6.97 19.40
CA GLU A 4 55.53 -6.57 18.03
C GLU A 4 54.76 -7.68 17.31
N PHE A 5 55.13 -8.94 17.53
CA PHE A 5 54.35 -10.10 17.10
C PHE A 5 52.97 -10.15 17.76
N GLU A 6 52.87 -9.81 19.05
CA GLU A 6 51.60 -9.77 19.77
C GLU A 6 50.69 -8.64 19.27
N ARG A 7 51.24 -7.46 18.98
CA ARG A 7 50.51 -6.37 18.34
C ARG A 7 50.04 -6.74 16.94
N MET A 8 50.88 -7.41 16.16
CA MET A 8 50.55 -7.84 14.80
C MET A 8 49.46 -8.93 14.80
N ARG A 9 49.52 -9.90 15.71
CA ARG A 9 48.46 -10.90 15.91
C ARG A 9 47.13 -10.26 16.29
N LYS A 10 47.12 -9.37 17.29
CA LYS A 10 45.91 -8.63 17.67
C LYS A 10 45.34 -7.80 16.52
N ARG A 11 46.21 -7.22 15.68
CA ARG A 11 45.77 -6.45 14.51
C ARG A 11 45.14 -7.32 13.42
N ILE A 12 45.68 -8.51 13.19
CA ILE A 12 45.13 -9.48 12.24
C ILE A 12 43.78 -10.00 12.75
N GLU A 13 43.69 -10.39 14.03
CA GLU A 13 42.44 -10.85 14.64
C GLU A 13 41.35 -9.77 14.61
N GLU A 14 41.72 -8.51 14.80
CA GLU A 14 40.80 -7.38 14.69
C GLU A 14 40.31 -7.16 13.25
N LEU A 15 41.22 -7.22 12.26
CA LEU A 15 40.86 -7.10 10.84
C LEU A 15 39.99 -8.27 10.37
N GLU A 16 40.29 -9.50 10.82
CA GLU A 16 39.46 -10.67 10.57
C GLU A 16 38.06 -10.46 11.17
N ARG A 17 37.95 -10.04 12.43
CA ARG A 17 36.66 -9.74 13.06
C ARG A 17 35.87 -8.63 12.34
N GLU A 18 36.54 -7.68 11.72
CA GLU A 18 35.91 -6.58 10.99
C GLU A 18 35.43 -6.95 9.58
N THR A 19 36.01 -7.99 9.00
CA THR A 19 35.71 -8.46 7.63
C THR A 19 34.75 -9.64 7.61
N GLN A 20 34.52 -10.29 8.75
CA GLN A 20 33.53 -11.36 8.86
C GLN A 20 32.09 -10.82 8.75
N PRO A 21 31.22 -11.50 7.98
CA PRO A 21 29.80 -11.23 7.96
C PRO A 21 29.19 -11.28 9.36
N LEU A 22 28.19 -10.43 9.60
CA LEU A 22 27.51 -10.35 10.88
C LEU A 22 26.31 -11.27 10.96
N LYS A 23 25.99 -11.70 12.20
CA LYS A 23 24.69 -12.27 12.55
C LYS A 23 23.68 -11.15 12.83
N LEU A 24 22.40 -11.51 12.94
CA LEU A 24 21.30 -10.54 13.11
C LEU A 24 21.52 -9.59 14.30
N LYS A 25 21.82 -10.13 15.50
CA LYS A 25 21.98 -9.29 16.72
C LYS A 25 23.15 -8.30 16.60
N PRO A 26 24.40 -8.75 16.30
CA PRO A 26 25.51 -7.82 16.06
C PRO A 26 25.23 -6.77 14.97
N TYR A 27 24.49 -7.15 13.91
CA TYR A 27 24.11 -6.22 12.86
C TYR A 27 23.19 -5.09 13.37
N LEU A 28 22.14 -5.44 14.12
CA LEU A 28 21.26 -4.45 14.76
C LEU A 28 22.02 -3.58 15.77
N GLU A 29 22.99 -4.14 16.48
CA GLU A 29 23.82 -3.42 17.45
C GLU A 29 24.69 -2.36 16.76
N GLU A 30 25.33 -2.70 15.64
CA GLU A 30 26.14 -1.76 14.87
C GLU A 30 25.29 -0.61 14.32
N PHE A 31 24.11 -0.90 13.75
CA PHE A 31 23.22 0.15 13.25
C PHE A 31 22.64 1.02 14.35
N HIS A 32 22.37 0.45 15.53
CA HIS A 32 22.00 1.26 16.68
C HIS A 32 23.14 2.20 17.10
N ALA A 33 24.38 1.71 17.16
CA ALA A 33 25.53 2.55 17.47
C ALA A 33 25.72 3.66 16.41
N ILE A 34 25.54 3.35 15.13
CA ILE A 34 25.54 4.33 14.03
C ILE A 34 24.44 5.38 14.23
N ASN A 35 23.23 4.97 14.58
CA ASN A 35 22.11 5.89 14.82
C ASN A 35 22.39 6.87 15.96
N LEU A 36 23.13 6.45 17.00
CA LEU A 36 23.55 7.32 18.10
C LEU A 36 24.63 8.35 17.70
N LEU A 37 25.33 8.15 16.57
CA LEU A 37 26.33 9.10 16.08
C LEU A 37 25.71 10.28 15.31
N VAL A 38 24.44 10.17 14.90
CA VAL A 38 23.76 11.22 14.15
C VAL A 38 23.58 12.45 15.04
N GLN A 39 24.07 13.60 14.59
CA GLN A 39 23.91 14.87 15.30
C GLN A 39 22.64 15.59 14.86
N TYR A 40 21.77 15.90 15.82
CA TYR A 40 20.51 16.58 15.59
C TYR A 40 20.61 18.05 16.04
N ILE A 41 20.43 18.98 15.09
CA ILE A 41 20.45 20.41 15.41
C ILE A 41 19.06 20.87 15.85
N HIS A 42 18.97 21.33 17.09
CA HIS A 42 17.73 21.81 17.70
C HIS A 42 17.49 23.33 17.56
N THR A 43 18.46 24.08 17.02
CA THR A 43 18.39 25.55 16.93
C THR A 43 17.67 26.03 15.67
N ARG A 44 16.61 26.83 15.83
CA ARG A 44 15.75 27.34 14.74
C ARG A 44 16.39 28.46 13.87
N THR A 45 17.58 28.96 14.20
CA THR A 45 18.18 30.15 13.54
C THR A 45 18.69 29.90 12.12
N LEU A 46 18.66 28.66 11.62
CA LEU A 46 19.20 28.25 10.32
C LEU A 46 18.14 27.66 9.36
N THR A 47 16.86 27.97 9.57
CA THR A 47 15.77 27.32 8.81
C THR A 47 15.27 28.17 7.66
N THR A 48 15.09 27.57 6.48
CA THR A 48 14.24 28.11 5.42
C THR A 48 12.83 28.33 5.96
N GLN A 49 12.27 29.53 5.76
CA GLN A 49 10.86 29.79 5.99
C GLN A 49 10.09 28.86 5.03
N GLY A 50 9.41 27.84 5.57
CA GLY A 50 8.54 26.99 4.77
C GLY A 50 7.51 27.84 4.02
N SER A 51 7.25 27.50 2.77
CA SER A 51 6.25 28.20 1.96
C SER A 51 4.90 28.13 2.67
N THR A 52 4.36 29.28 3.08
CA THR A 52 2.97 29.41 3.53
C THR A 52 2.05 28.90 2.43
N THR A 53 1.24 27.91 2.75
CA THR A 53 0.17 27.46 1.88
C THR A 53 -1.13 27.53 2.64
N ASP A 54 -2.20 27.87 1.93
CA ASP A 54 -3.51 28.02 2.52
C ASP A 54 -3.91 26.76 3.31
N PRO A 55 -4.45 26.92 4.54
CA PRO A 55 -4.77 25.80 5.40
C PRO A 55 -5.72 24.82 4.71
N THR A 56 -5.34 23.54 4.66
CA THR A 56 -6.17 22.53 3.99
C THR A 56 -7.20 21.94 4.95
N ASN A 57 -8.41 21.65 4.44
CA ASN A 57 -9.44 20.92 5.19
C ASN A 57 -9.00 19.44 5.29
N ARG A 58 -8.24 19.11 6.34
CA ARG A 58 -7.73 17.75 6.57
C ARG A 58 -8.75 16.93 7.36
N ILE A 59 -8.93 15.67 6.99
CA ILE A 59 -9.72 14.73 7.78
C ILE A 59 -8.94 14.44 9.07
N TYR A 60 -9.56 14.59 10.24
CA TYR A 60 -8.91 14.36 11.52
C TYR A 60 -9.55 13.18 12.28
N PRO A 61 -8.77 12.45 13.11
CA PRO A 61 -9.32 11.36 13.91
C PRO A 61 -10.18 11.90 15.04
N GLN A 62 -11.31 11.27 15.33
CA GLN A 62 -12.13 11.63 16.49
C GLN A 62 -11.43 11.29 17.82
N ARG A 63 -10.58 10.26 17.82
CA ARG A 63 -9.79 9.83 18.98
C ARG A 63 -8.37 9.43 18.58
N ILE A 64 -7.40 9.87 19.37
CA ILE A 64 -6.01 9.43 19.32
C ILE A 64 -5.74 8.68 20.63
N VAL A 65 -5.44 7.39 20.55
CA VAL A 65 -5.48 6.44 21.69
C VAL A 65 -4.13 5.75 21.84
N PRO A 66 -3.59 5.53 23.06
CA PRO A 66 -2.37 4.75 23.23
C PRO A 66 -2.52 3.32 22.72
N TRP A 67 -1.47 2.82 22.08
CA TRP A 67 -1.43 1.47 21.54
C TRP A 67 -0.78 0.50 22.54
N ASP A 68 -1.56 0.10 23.54
CA ASP A 68 -1.06 -0.72 24.65
C ASP A 68 -0.56 -2.10 24.22
N THR A 69 -1.13 -2.68 23.15
CA THR A 69 -0.75 -4.00 22.61
C THR A 69 0.44 -3.96 21.66
N PHE A 70 0.97 -2.78 21.30
CA PHE A 70 2.06 -2.64 20.35
C PHE A 70 3.30 -3.49 20.71
N PRO A 71 3.80 -3.54 21.96
CA PRO A 71 4.94 -4.38 22.32
C PRO A 71 4.70 -5.88 22.09
N GLU A 72 3.48 -6.36 22.33
CA GLU A 72 3.11 -7.77 22.14
C GLU A 72 3.04 -8.13 20.66
N GLU A 73 2.47 -7.24 19.85
CA GLU A 73 2.36 -7.40 18.40
C GLU A 73 3.74 -7.40 17.74
N GLN A 74 4.60 -6.43 18.08
CA GLN A 74 6.01 -6.41 17.66
C GLN A 74 6.76 -7.66 18.13
N GLY A 75 6.50 -8.10 19.36
CA GLY A 75 7.08 -9.31 19.93
C GLY A 75 6.76 -10.56 19.11
N THR A 76 5.51 -10.71 18.70
CA THR A 76 5.04 -11.85 17.89
C THR A 76 5.76 -11.95 16.54
N ILE A 77 6.02 -10.81 15.89
CA ILE A 77 6.79 -10.77 14.64
C ILE A 77 8.22 -11.24 14.88
N TRP A 78 8.87 -10.74 15.93
CA TRP A 78 10.22 -11.17 16.29
C TRP A 78 10.30 -12.64 16.68
N ASP A 79 9.32 -13.14 17.42
CA ASP A 79 9.27 -14.56 17.81
C ASP A 79 9.15 -15.46 16.57
N THR A 80 8.42 -15.02 15.55
CA THR A 80 8.32 -15.70 14.25
C THR A 80 9.65 -15.66 13.50
N LEU A 81 10.32 -14.50 13.45
CA LEU A 81 11.64 -14.34 12.81
C LEU A 81 12.72 -15.20 13.48
N LEU A 82 12.72 -15.24 14.81
CA LEU A 82 13.71 -15.97 15.62
C LEU A 82 13.42 -17.47 15.69
N ALA A 83 12.25 -17.91 15.21
CA ALA A 83 11.96 -19.34 15.04
C ALA A 83 12.76 -19.95 13.88
N SER A 84 13.20 -19.13 12.91
CA SER A 84 14.05 -19.55 11.79
C SER A 84 15.54 -19.33 12.10
N PRO A 85 16.32 -20.39 12.39
CA PRO A 85 17.75 -20.25 12.70
C PRO A 85 18.56 -19.75 11.49
N SER A 86 18.07 -20.00 10.27
CA SER A 86 18.74 -19.55 9.05
C SER A 86 18.77 -18.02 8.93
N PHE A 87 17.79 -17.34 9.52
CA PHE A 87 17.70 -15.88 9.55
C PHE A 87 18.47 -15.26 10.73
N SER A 88 18.40 -15.86 11.93
CA SER A 88 19.00 -15.28 13.14
C SER A 88 20.48 -15.62 13.33
N ASP A 89 20.87 -16.87 13.08
CA ASP A 89 22.12 -17.43 13.57
C ASP A 89 23.21 -17.50 12.50
N ASN A 90 22.82 -17.46 11.24
CA ASN A 90 23.74 -17.42 10.12
C ASN A 90 24.37 -16.03 9.97
N ALA A 91 25.68 -16.02 9.69
CA ALA A 91 26.43 -14.81 9.40
C ALA A 91 26.19 -14.37 7.94
N ILE A 92 25.03 -13.75 7.68
CA ILE A 92 24.56 -13.37 6.33
C ILE A 92 24.45 -11.86 6.11
N PHE A 93 24.71 -11.08 7.16
CA PHE A 93 24.62 -9.62 7.11
C PHE A 93 26.00 -9.00 6.80
N PRO A 94 26.02 -7.79 6.20
CA PRO A 94 27.26 -7.07 5.90
C PRO A 94 28.22 -6.99 7.09
N ALA A 95 29.52 -7.05 6.80
CA ALA A 95 30.59 -6.98 7.79
C ALA A 95 30.77 -5.54 8.32
N ARG A 96 31.39 -5.39 9.50
CA ARG A 96 31.62 -4.08 10.13
C ARG A 96 32.37 -3.10 9.23
N VAL A 97 33.34 -3.60 8.45
CA VAL A 97 34.10 -2.78 7.51
C VAL A 97 33.19 -2.15 6.44
N GLU A 98 32.17 -2.86 5.97
CA GLU A 98 31.21 -2.37 4.99
C GLU A 98 30.29 -1.30 5.61
N LEU A 99 29.97 -1.43 6.90
CA LEU A 99 29.14 -0.47 7.64
C LEU A 99 29.86 0.84 7.96
N ARG A 100 31.20 0.90 7.86
CA ARG A 100 31.95 2.16 8.05
C ARG A 100 31.56 3.22 7.03
N TYR A 101 31.28 2.80 5.81
CA TYR A 101 30.81 3.70 4.76
C TYR A 101 29.55 4.48 5.16
N VAL A 102 28.67 3.86 5.96
CA VAL A 102 27.48 4.54 6.50
C VAL A 102 27.89 5.63 7.49
N LYS A 103 28.84 5.34 8.39
CA LYS A 103 29.36 6.30 9.39
C LYS A 103 29.98 7.52 8.70
N ASP A 104 30.74 7.31 7.62
CA ASP A 104 31.42 8.38 6.89
C ASP A 104 30.48 9.29 6.09
N ARG A 105 29.21 8.90 5.93
CA ARG A 105 28.17 9.65 5.19
C ARG A 105 27.11 10.27 6.08
N LEU A 106 27.29 10.23 7.40
CA LEU A 106 26.37 10.89 8.31
C LEU A 106 26.66 12.40 8.31
N ASP A 107 25.68 13.16 7.84
CA ASP A 107 25.67 14.62 7.93
C ASP A 107 24.81 15.07 9.13
N ASP A 108 25.08 16.28 9.61
CA ASP A 108 24.26 16.92 10.63
C ASP A 108 22.82 17.14 10.16
N VAL A 109 21.86 16.80 11.02
CA VAL A 109 20.44 16.93 10.71
C VAL A 109 19.96 18.33 11.08
N THR A 110 19.71 19.15 10.06
CA THR A 110 19.32 20.57 10.17
C THR A 110 17.93 20.89 9.61
N SER A 111 17.36 19.97 8.84
CA SER A 111 16.07 20.09 8.13
C SER A 111 15.41 18.71 7.94
N GLU A 112 14.16 18.68 7.49
CA GLU A 112 13.48 17.44 7.09
C GLU A 112 14.23 16.71 5.97
N VAL A 113 14.82 17.45 5.03
CA VAL A 113 15.57 16.87 3.91
C VAL A 113 16.84 16.17 4.39
N SER A 114 17.61 16.81 5.27
CA SER A 114 18.81 16.18 5.86
C SER A 114 18.45 15.04 6.80
N LEU A 115 17.34 15.15 7.56
CA LEU A 115 16.84 14.07 8.41
C LEU A 115 16.54 12.84 7.55
N ARG A 116 15.79 13.04 6.47
CA ARG A 116 15.46 11.99 5.52
C ARG A 116 16.73 11.35 4.94
N ASN A 117 17.69 12.16 4.46
CA ASN A 117 18.93 11.63 3.90
C ASN A 117 19.68 10.75 4.90
N SER A 118 19.72 11.16 6.18
CA SER A 118 20.30 10.34 7.25
C SER A 118 19.50 9.04 7.47
N GLN A 119 18.17 9.11 7.53
CA GLN A 119 17.29 7.95 7.72
C GLN A 119 17.40 6.92 6.59
N VAL A 120 17.65 7.35 5.35
CA VAL A 120 17.95 6.43 4.24
C VAL A 120 19.08 5.49 4.60
N PHE A 121 20.20 6.01 5.14
CA PHE A 121 21.37 5.18 5.45
C PHE A 121 21.24 4.40 6.75
N VAL A 122 20.67 5.03 7.78
CA VAL A 122 20.66 4.48 9.15
C VAL A 122 19.50 3.51 9.39
N VAL A 123 18.39 3.68 8.68
CA VAL A 123 17.16 2.90 8.90
C VAL A 123 16.69 2.20 7.63
N GLU A 124 16.56 2.91 6.50
CA GLU A 124 15.98 2.29 5.29
C GLU A 124 16.88 1.22 4.65
N GLN A 125 18.18 1.47 4.52
CA GLN A 125 19.14 0.49 3.98
C GLN A 125 19.17 -0.81 4.79
N PRO A 126 19.34 -0.78 6.13
CA PRO A 126 19.33 -2.03 6.89
C PRO A 126 17.99 -2.76 6.86
N ILE A 127 16.87 -2.03 6.76
CA ILE A 127 15.56 -2.67 6.54
C ILE A 127 15.51 -3.34 5.16
N LYS A 128 16.01 -2.71 4.10
CA LYS A 128 16.07 -3.33 2.76
C LYS A 128 16.91 -4.61 2.77
N ASP A 129 18.03 -4.61 3.49
CA ASP A 129 18.83 -5.80 3.68
C ASP A 129 18.05 -6.88 4.44
N LEU A 130 17.47 -6.55 5.61
CA LEU A 130 16.65 -7.48 6.39
C LEU A 130 15.49 -8.07 5.58
N MET A 131 14.74 -7.24 4.86
CA MET A 131 13.64 -7.67 3.98
C MET A 131 14.13 -8.59 2.86
N ARG A 132 15.25 -8.26 2.21
CA ARG A 132 15.82 -9.11 1.15
C ARG A 132 16.21 -10.48 1.69
N ARG A 133 16.75 -10.55 2.91
CA ARG A 133 17.15 -11.82 3.54
C ARG A 133 15.93 -12.63 3.97
N ALA A 134 14.93 -11.97 4.56
CA ALA A 134 13.65 -12.60 4.92
C ALA A 134 12.90 -13.13 3.69
N TYR A 135 12.96 -12.42 2.56
CA TYR A 135 12.37 -12.87 1.29
C TYR A 135 13.10 -14.07 0.65
N ASN A 136 14.43 -14.12 0.78
CA ASN A 136 15.24 -15.20 0.21
C ASN A 136 15.18 -16.50 1.03
N ASP A 137 14.80 -16.43 2.30
CA ASP A 137 14.60 -17.59 3.16
C ASP A 137 13.16 -18.10 3.03
N GLU A 138 12.96 -19.29 2.46
CA GLU A 138 11.62 -19.80 2.13
C GLU A 138 10.75 -20.02 3.36
N GLU A 139 11.33 -20.49 4.47
CA GLU A 139 10.61 -20.69 5.73
C GLU A 139 10.12 -19.35 6.32
N THR A 140 11.02 -18.37 6.43
CA THR A 140 10.68 -17.01 6.91
C THR A 140 9.68 -16.33 5.98
N ARG A 141 9.88 -16.42 4.65
CA ARG A 141 8.99 -15.83 3.64
C ARG A 141 7.58 -16.37 3.77
N CYS A 142 7.41 -17.69 3.89
CA CYS A 142 6.11 -18.34 4.04
C CYS A 142 5.46 -18.02 5.39
N ALA A 143 6.23 -18.05 6.49
CA ALA A 143 5.72 -17.77 7.83
C ALA A 143 5.25 -16.33 7.98
N LEU A 144 5.93 -15.37 7.33
CA LEU A 144 5.62 -13.94 7.42
C LEU A 144 4.76 -13.42 6.27
N GLY A 145 4.38 -14.27 5.31
CA GLY A 145 3.57 -13.87 4.16
C GLY A 145 4.24 -12.81 3.27
N ILE A 146 5.56 -12.86 3.12
CA ILE A 146 6.31 -11.87 2.34
C ILE A 146 6.17 -12.19 0.85
N ASP A 147 5.25 -11.50 0.18
CA ASP A 147 5.05 -11.58 -1.27
C ASP A 147 5.54 -10.29 -1.94
N GLY A 148 6.80 -10.29 -2.38
CA GLY A 148 7.44 -9.17 -3.08
C GLY A 148 8.58 -8.48 -2.33
N GLN A 149 9.15 -7.46 -2.97
CA GLN A 149 10.21 -6.62 -2.39
C GLN A 149 9.64 -5.34 -1.78
N VAL A 150 10.34 -4.77 -0.79
CA VAL A 150 9.96 -3.50 -0.18
C VAL A 150 10.78 -2.36 -0.76
N ILE A 151 10.09 -1.30 -1.16
CA ILE A 151 10.67 -0.11 -1.75
C ILE A 151 10.26 1.12 -0.95
N PHE A 152 11.25 1.97 -0.62
CA PHE A 152 11.03 3.26 0.03
C PHE A 152 11.08 4.34 -1.05
N GLN A 153 9.98 5.06 -1.26
CA GLN A 153 9.89 6.04 -2.34
C GLN A 153 9.05 7.26 -1.94
N ASP A 154 9.40 8.39 -2.58
CA ASP A 154 8.53 9.56 -2.62
C ASP A 154 7.32 9.25 -3.51
N HIS A 155 6.12 9.49 -2.97
CA HIS A 155 4.88 9.35 -3.71
C HIS A 155 4.80 10.18 -5.01
N THR A 156 5.64 11.21 -5.19
CA THR A 156 5.69 11.98 -6.44
C THR A 156 6.27 11.20 -7.61
N ASN A 157 7.06 10.15 -7.35
CA ASN A 157 7.79 9.44 -8.40
C ASN A 157 6.97 8.34 -9.06
N ILE A 158 5.93 7.79 -8.43
CA ILE A 158 5.10 6.74 -9.05
C ILE A 158 4.25 7.33 -10.19
N GLY A 159 3.81 8.58 -10.05
CA GLY A 159 3.11 9.30 -11.13
C GLY A 159 4.03 9.80 -12.25
N ARG A 160 5.33 10.00 -11.96
CA ARG A 160 6.33 10.49 -12.94
C ARG A 160 7.16 9.37 -13.59
N ALA A 161 7.33 8.22 -12.95
CA ALA A 161 8.10 7.12 -13.51
C ALA A 161 7.44 6.51 -14.75
N ALA A 162 6.10 6.60 -14.86
CA ALA A 162 5.38 6.30 -16.09
C ALA A 162 5.68 7.30 -17.23
N ASP A 163 6.05 8.54 -16.90
CA ASP A 163 6.38 9.61 -17.86
C ASP A 163 7.91 9.71 -18.13
N SER A 164 8.76 9.15 -17.26
CA SER A 164 10.20 9.41 -17.27
C SER A 164 11.04 8.46 -18.11
N ILE A 165 10.43 7.48 -18.80
CA ILE A 165 11.18 6.54 -19.67
C ILE A 165 11.41 7.14 -21.08
N THR A 166 10.88 8.33 -21.39
CA THR A 166 11.04 8.97 -22.71
C THR A 166 11.75 10.32 -22.71
N ALA A 167 12.15 10.87 -21.56
CA ALA A 167 12.89 12.14 -21.48
C ALA A 167 14.42 11.94 -21.54
N GLY A 168 14.87 11.06 -22.43
CA GLY A 168 16.25 10.58 -22.49
C GLY A 168 16.97 10.84 -23.80
N VAL A 169 16.46 11.67 -24.71
CA VAL A 169 17.20 12.24 -25.86
C VAL A 169 16.31 13.30 -26.51
N ASP A 170 16.56 14.57 -26.19
CA ASP A 170 16.28 15.77 -27.00
C ASP A 170 16.17 16.98 -26.07
N GLU A 171 17.30 17.39 -25.48
CA GLU A 171 17.39 18.69 -24.82
C GLU A 171 18.65 19.42 -25.25
N LEU A 172 18.74 19.65 -26.57
CA LEU A 172 19.52 20.74 -27.18
C LEU A 172 18.79 21.24 -28.42
N SER A 173 17.67 21.94 -28.24
CA SER A 173 17.08 22.81 -29.27
C SER A 173 16.27 23.91 -28.58
N ILE A 174 16.84 25.11 -28.53
CA ILE A 174 16.14 26.33 -28.17
C ILE A 174 15.31 26.72 -29.39
N ASP A 175 14.00 26.55 -29.33
CA ASP A 175 13.08 27.39 -30.10
C ASP A 175 11.74 27.51 -29.35
N ASP A 176 11.59 28.66 -28.71
CA ASP A 176 10.39 29.14 -28.04
C ASP A 176 9.29 29.40 -29.08
N THR A 177 8.20 28.63 -29.05
CA THR A 177 6.83 29.12 -29.31
C THR A 177 5.82 27.97 -29.20
N ASN A 178 5.37 27.66 -27.98
CA ASN A 178 4.02 27.14 -27.79
C ASN A 178 3.52 27.44 -26.36
N PRO A 179 2.46 28.22 -26.17
CA PRO A 179 1.91 28.45 -24.83
C PRO A 179 1.21 27.17 -24.36
N GLN A 180 1.90 26.37 -23.54
CA GLN A 180 1.27 25.28 -22.80
C GLN A 180 0.27 25.89 -21.82
N THR A 181 -1.02 25.73 -22.11
CA THR A 181 -2.10 25.92 -21.14
C THR A 181 -1.83 25.06 -19.90
N PRO A 182 -1.85 25.63 -18.68
CA PRO A 182 -1.64 24.87 -17.46
C PRO A 182 -2.77 23.86 -17.29
N GLN A 183 -2.47 22.56 -17.36
CA GLN A 183 -3.44 21.52 -17.04
C GLN A 183 -3.86 21.64 -15.56
N PRO A 184 -5.16 21.51 -15.25
CA PRO A 184 -5.64 21.53 -13.86
C PRO A 184 -4.98 20.39 -13.07
N GLN A 185 -4.18 20.74 -12.07
CA GLN A 185 -3.47 19.78 -11.24
C GLN A 185 -4.45 18.95 -10.37
N ARG A 186 -4.40 17.63 -10.50
CA ARG A 186 -5.25 16.66 -9.76
C ARG A 186 -5.12 16.75 -8.24
N ARG A 187 -6.13 17.25 -7.53
CA ARG A 187 -6.17 17.23 -6.07
C ARG A 187 -6.60 15.84 -5.59
N ALA A 188 -5.66 14.97 -5.22
CA ALA A 188 -6.01 13.65 -4.67
C ALA A 188 -6.54 13.77 -3.23
N ARG A 189 -7.38 12.83 -2.80
CA ARG A 189 -7.98 12.81 -1.47
C ARG A 189 -6.90 12.75 -0.38
N GLY A 190 -6.98 13.62 0.62
CA GLY A 190 -5.99 13.69 1.71
C GLY A 190 -4.63 14.30 1.32
N LYS A 191 -4.46 14.79 0.08
CA LYS A 191 -3.30 15.60 -0.29
C LYS A 191 -3.49 17.02 0.25
N GLY A 192 -2.97 17.23 1.45
CA GLY A 192 -2.40 18.53 1.79
C GLY A 192 -1.16 18.83 0.93
N ASN A 193 -0.34 19.78 1.34
CA ASN A 193 0.84 20.16 0.57
C ASN A 193 1.73 18.95 0.17
N ARG A 194 1.98 18.84 -1.13
CA ARG A 194 2.54 17.68 -1.83
C ARG A 194 4.04 17.41 -1.59
N ALA A 195 4.70 18.13 -0.67
CA ALA A 195 6.16 18.17 -0.63
C ALA A 195 6.82 17.12 0.29
N ASP A 196 6.11 16.54 1.26
CA ASP A 196 6.77 15.83 2.38
C ASP A 196 6.24 14.40 2.68
N GLN A 197 5.44 13.79 1.79
CA GLN A 197 4.73 12.54 2.08
C GLN A 197 5.47 11.29 1.55
N TRP A 198 6.12 10.56 2.45
CA TRP A 198 6.93 9.38 2.14
C TRP A 198 6.14 8.09 2.36
N CYS A 199 6.38 7.06 1.54
CA CYS A 199 5.67 5.79 1.67
C CYS A 199 6.58 4.59 1.38
N ILE A 200 6.33 3.52 2.12
CA ILE A 200 6.89 2.19 1.91
C ILE A 200 5.90 1.40 1.07
N TYR A 201 6.35 0.93 -0.09
CA TYR A 201 5.59 0.11 -1.02
C TYR A 201 6.05 -1.33 -0.95
N ARG A 202 5.09 -2.26 -1.06
CA ARG A 202 5.35 -3.66 -1.37
C ARG A 202 5.15 -3.86 -2.87
N THR A 203 6.19 -4.31 -3.56
CA THR A 203 6.19 -4.55 -4.99
C THR A 203 6.19 -6.04 -5.29
N ALA A 204 5.12 -6.53 -5.91
CA ALA A 204 4.99 -7.93 -6.38
C ALA A 204 4.37 -7.95 -7.78
N ASP A 205 4.94 -8.71 -8.72
CA ASP A 205 4.42 -8.85 -10.09
C ASP A 205 4.13 -7.52 -10.82
N GLY A 206 4.98 -6.50 -10.62
CA GLY A 206 4.79 -5.17 -11.22
C GLY A 206 3.65 -4.35 -10.62
N ARG A 207 3.19 -4.72 -9.41
CA ARG A 207 2.16 -4.01 -8.64
C ARG A 207 2.79 -3.38 -7.41
N ASP A 208 2.59 -2.09 -7.24
CA ASP A 208 3.05 -1.35 -6.06
C ASP A 208 1.90 -1.13 -5.09
N VAL A 209 2.00 -1.72 -3.91
CA VAL A 209 0.99 -1.62 -2.85
C VAL A 209 1.50 -0.69 -1.74
N PRO A 210 0.88 0.49 -1.52
CA PRO A 210 1.26 1.36 -0.41
C PRO A 210 0.98 0.64 0.91
N THR A 211 1.99 0.57 1.78
CA THR A 211 1.96 -0.28 2.98
C THR A 211 2.13 0.53 4.28
N VAL A 212 3.14 1.40 4.34
CA VAL A 212 3.39 2.26 5.51
C VAL A 212 3.60 3.70 5.07
N ALA A 213 2.92 4.63 5.74
CA ALA A 213 3.13 6.06 5.56
C ALA A 213 4.23 6.60 6.50
N ILE A 214 5.04 7.55 6.03
CA ILE A 214 6.09 8.17 6.83
C ILE A 214 5.96 9.68 6.76
N GLU A 215 5.97 10.33 7.92
CA GLU A 215 6.06 11.79 8.06
C GLU A 215 7.35 12.13 8.81
N TYR A 216 8.24 12.88 8.16
CA TYR A 216 9.46 13.38 8.80
C TYR A 216 9.24 14.80 9.30
N LYS A 217 9.58 15.06 10.56
CA LYS A 217 9.63 16.43 11.11
C LYS A 217 11.01 16.69 11.69
N ALA A 218 11.62 17.83 11.36
CA ALA A 218 12.94 18.13 11.89
C ALA A 218 12.91 18.28 13.43
N PRO A 219 13.97 17.88 14.16
CA PRO A 219 14.03 17.94 15.63
C PRO A 219 13.79 19.34 16.23
N HIS A 220 14.14 20.41 15.51
CA HIS A 220 13.89 21.80 15.93
C HIS A 220 12.43 22.25 15.68
N LYS A 221 11.69 21.54 14.83
CA LYS A 221 10.26 21.79 14.60
C LYS A 221 9.41 21.02 15.59
N LEU A 222 9.76 19.78 15.92
CA LEU A 222 9.07 18.97 16.92
C LEU A 222 10.09 18.20 17.75
N ASN A 223 10.27 18.58 19.01
CA ASN A 223 11.29 17.97 19.87
C ASN A 223 10.72 16.88 20.79
N ARG A 224 11.61 16.07 21.38
CA ARG A 224 11.25 14.97 22.29
C ARG A 224 10.40 15.42 23.48
N HIS A 225 10.66 16.61 24.04
CA HIS A 225 9.93 17.10 25.22
C HIS A 225 8.49 17.49 24.87
N GLU A 226 8.28 18.11 23.71
CA GLU A 226 6.96 18.45 23.21
C GLU A 226 6.15 17.20 22.91
N ILE A 227 6.76 16.19 22.28
CA ILE A 227 6.10 14.90 22.04
C ILE A 227 5.72 14.24 23.36
N ALA A 228 6.68 14.14 24.28
CA ALA A 228 6.45 13.51 25.58
C ALA A 228 5.39 14.24 26.40
N ARG A 229 5.30 15.58 26.33
CA ARG A 229 4.29 16.34 27.06
C ARG A 229 2.93 16.31 26.36
N GLY A 230 2.90 16.51 25.05
CA GLY A 230 1.67 16.54 24.25
C GLY A 230 0.92 15.21 24.26
N LEU A 231 1.63 14.08 24.33
CA LEU A 231 1.04 12.73 24.42
C LEU A 231 0.85 12.23 25.86
N ASN A 232 1.29 12.99 26.87
CA ASN A 232 1.13 12.63 28.28
C ASN A 232 -0.05 13.41 28.87
N THR A 233 -1.26 12.94 28.59
CA THR A 233 -2.53 13.62 28.88
C THR A 233 -3.07 13.44 30.30
N GLY A 234 -2.24 12.99 31.24
CA GLY A 234 -2.65 12.79 32.63
C GLY A 234 -3.57 11.57 32.79
N PRO A 235 -4.70 11.64 33.54
CA PRO A 235 -5.53 10.47 33.87
C PRO A 235 -6.38 9.94 32.71
N TYR A 236 -6.49 10.69 31.61
CA TYR A 236 -7.21 10.25 30.41
C TYR A 236 -6.20 9.96 29.31
N PRO A 237 -6.01 8.70 28.88
CA PRO A 237 -5.00 8.35 27.89
C PRO A 237 -5.28 8.90 26.49
N ASP A 238 -6.53 9.24 26.18
CA ASP A 238 -6.94 9.56 24.82
C ASP A 238 -7.04 11.07 24.56
N ILE A 239 -6.55 11.50 23.40
CA ILE A 239 -6.79 12.86 22.88
C ILE A 239 -8.02 12.84 21.98
N GLN A 240 -8.96 13.74 22.22
CA GLN A 240 -10.12 13.99 21.35
C GLN A 240 -9.95 15.36 20.70
N PRO A 241 -9.53 15.46 19.42
CA PRO A 241 -9.17 16.75 18.83
C PRO A 241 -10.28 17.82 18.93
N ASP A 242 -11.54 17.44 18.68
CA ASP A 242 -12.69 18.37 18.74
C ASP A 242 -12.96 18.92 20.15
N ARG A 243 -12.70 18.10 21.19
CA ARG A 243 -12.91 18.47 22.59
C ARG A 243 -11.70 19.18 23.19
N ASP A 244 -10.51 18.72 22.86
CA ASP A 244 -9.28 19.06 23.58
C ASP A 244 -8.47 20.17 22.90
N ILE A 245 -8.61 20.35 21.58
CA ILE A 245 -7.70 21.20 20.79
C ILE A 245 -8.47 22.18 19.89
N ILE A 246 -9.36 21.67 19.04
CA ILE A 246 -10.01 22.47 18.00
C ILE A 246 -10.92 23.52 18.66
N ASN A 247 -10.69 24.79 18.33
CA ASN A 247 -11.39 25.94 18.91
C ASN A 247 -11.28 26.05 20.44
N GLN A 248 -10.28 25.41 21.06
CA GLN A 248 -10.00 25.54 22.49
C GLN A 248 -8.90 26.57 22.75
N GLN A 249 -8.77 26.99 24.01
CA GLN A 249 -7.69 27.87 24.47
C GLN A 249 -7.02 27.24 25.70
N ALA A 250 -5.73 27.50 25.85
CA ALA A 250 -4.98 27.10 27.02
C ALA A 250 -5.59 27.72 28.29
N LYS A 251 -5.63 26.94 29.37
CA LYS A 251 -5.90 27.48 30.70
C LYS A 251 -4.67 28.24 31.19
N PRO A 252 -4.84 29.29 32.01
CA PRO A 252 -3.71 30.00 32.59
C PRO A 252 -2.77 29.04 33.35
N GLY A 253 -1.50 29.00 32.98
CA GLY A 253 -0.48 28.13 33.57
C GLY A 253 -0.34 26.73 32.94
N GLU A 254 -1.16 26.40 31.93
CA GLU A 254 -1.08 25.15 31.15
C GLU A 254 -0.74 25.42 29.67
N GLU A 255 -0.21 26.60 29.33
CA GLU A 255 0.02 27.04 27.95
C GLU A 255 0.96 26.09 27.20
N PHE A 256 2.09 25.73 27.82
CA PHE A 256 3.05 24.80 27.21
C PHE A 256 2.44 23.42 26.92
N ASP A 257 1.61 22.91 27.82
CA ASP A 257 1.01 21.58 27.69
C ASP A 257 -0.02 21.57 26.57
N PHE A 258 -0.82 22.64 26.51
CA PHE A 258 -1.77 22.85 25.43
C PHE A 258 -1.06 22.97 24.08
N ASP A 259 -0.02 23.80 23.99
CA ASP A 259 0.77 24.02 22.77
C ASP A 259 1.45 22.73 22.29
N ALA A 260 2.07 21.97 23.20
CA ALA A 260 2.66 20.67 22.90
C ALA A 260 1.62 19.67 22.40
N LYS A 261 0.44 19.62 23.05
CA LYS A 261 -0.68 18.77 22.65
C LYS A 261 -1.23 19.18 21.28
N TRP A 262 -1.32 20.48 21.01
CA TRP A 262 -1.76 21.03 19.74
C TRP A 262 -0.81 20.65 18.60
N LEU A 263 0.51 20.85 18.78
CA LEU A 263 1.54 20.48 17.81
C LEU A 263 1.50 18.99 17.46
N VAL A 264 1.46 18.12 18.47
CA VAL A 264 1.42 16.67 18.25
C VAL A 264 0.12 16.25 17.56
N THR A 265 -1.02 16.82 17.97
CA THR A 265 -2.32 16.55 17.34
C THR A 265 -2.34 16.98 15.88
N ALA A 266 -1.73 18.12 15.55
CA ALA A 266 -1.62 18.62 14.18
C ALA A 266 -0.78 17.70 13.29
N VAL A 267 0.40 17.24 13.75
CA VAL A 267 1.24 16.32 12.97
C VAL A 267 0.61 14.92 12.82
N ILE A 268 -0.04 14.40 13.87
CA ILE A 268 -0.79 13.14 13.79
C ILE A 268 -1.95 13.29 12.80
N THR A 269 -2.68 14.40 12.83
CA THR A 269 -3.77 14.68 11.87
C THR A 269 -3.25 14.76 10.44
N GLN A 270 -2.08 15.37 10.22
CA GLN A 270 -1.45 15.44 8.91
C GLN A 270 -1.17 14.04 8.33
N LEU A 271 -0.53 13.17 9.11
CA LEU A 271 -0.22 11.81 8.68
C LEU A 271 -1.50 10.95 8.56
N PHE A 272 -2.43 11.07 9.52
CA PHE A 272 -3.72 10.37 9.51
C PHE A 272 -4.53 10.70 8.26
N SER A 273 -4.66 11.99 7.89
CA SER A 273 -5.38 12.40 6.69
C SER A 273 -4.76 11.81 5.42
N TYR A 274 -3.43 11.68 5.38
CA TYR A 274 -2.72 11.05 4.27
C TYR A 274 -2.98 9.53 4.22
N MET A 275 -2.87 8.85 5.35
CA MET A 275 -3.15 7.43 5.52
C MET A 275 -4.59 7.09 5.07
N VAL A 276 -5.58 7.86 5.52
CA VAL A 276 -6.99 7.72 5.10
C VAL A 276 -7.17 7.93 3.60
N GLY A 277 -6.52 8.94 3.03
CA GLY A 277 -6.56 9.21 1.59
C GLY A 277 -6.07 8.02 0.78
N LYS A 278 -4.93 7.45 1.18
CA LYS A 278 -4.27 6.32 0.50
C LYS A 278 -4.85 4.95 0.81
N GLY A 279 -5.64 4.82 1.88
CA GLY A 279 -6.10 3.51 2.38
C GLY A 279 -5.01 2.73 3.10
N MET A 280 -4.08 3.43 3.76
CA MET A 280 -3.07 2.81 4.61
C MET A 280 -3.56 2.78 6.05
N GLN A 281 -3.33 1.65 6.73
CA GLN A 281 -3.65 1.51 8.14
C GLN A 281 -2.45 1.78 9.05
N TYR A 282 -1.23 1.70 8.53
CA TYR A 282 0.00 1.85 9.31
C TYR A 282 0.80 3.06 8.82
N GLY A 283 1.36 3.79 9.76
CA GLY A 283 2.26 4.90 9.48
C GLY A 283 3.12 5.25 10.69
N TYR A 284 4.18 6.03 10.50
CA TYR A 284 4.91 6.59 11.64
C TYR A 284 5.43 7.99 11.36
N ILE A 285 5.54 8.77 12.43
CA ILE A 285 6.21 10.08 12.44
C ILE A 285 7.62 9.88 12.98
N CYS A 286 8.63 10.44 12.31
CA CYS A 286 10.02 10.34 12.72
C CYS A 286 10.64 11.73 12.85
N THR A 287 11.23 11.99 14.01
CA THR A 287 12.08 13.18 14.26
C THR A 287 13.57 12.86 14.25
N GLY A 288 13.94 11.62 13.93
CA GLY A 288 15.29 11.06 14.07
C GLY A 288 15.55 10.49 15.47
N GLU A 289 15.20 11.24 16.50
CA GLU A 289 15.32 10.80 17.90
C GLU A 289 14.09 10.03 18.39
N VAL A 290 12.90 10.42 17.92
CA VAL A 290 11.61 9.90 18.38
C VAL A 290 10.82 9.33 17.20
N PHE A 291 10.21 8.18 17.44
CA PHE A 291 9.27 7.52 16.55
C PHE A 291 7.88 7.53 17.19
N ILE A 292 6.86 7.95 16.44
CA ILE A 292 5.46 7.82 16.81
C ILE A 292 4.81 6.88 15.80
N PHE A 293 4.62 5.62 16.16
CA PHE A 293 3.95 4.63 15.33
C PHE A 293 2.44 4.83 15.43
N LEU A 294 1.75 4.80 14.30
CA LEU A 294 0.31 5.00 14.16
C LEU A 294 -0.35 3.78 13.52
N HIS A 295 -1.52 3.39 14.04
CA HIS A 295 -2.37 2.38 13.44
C HIS A 295 -3.85 2.78 13.44
N ILE A 296 -4.46 2.76 12.26
CA ILE A 296 -5.90 2.97 12.08
C ILE A 296 -6.56 1.59 11.98
N PRO A 297 -7.41 1.21 12.94
CA PRO A 297 -8.01 -0.12 12.94
C PRO A 297 -9.00 -0.27 11.77
N ASP A 298 -9.26 -1.52 11.42
CA ASP A 298 -10.07 -1.90 10.25
C ASP A 298 -11.58 -1.75 10.49
N ASP A 299 -12.02 -1.79 11.73
CA ASP A 299 -13.41 -1.69 12.16
C ASP A 299 -13.86 -0.23 12.35
N ASP A 300 -12.98 0.62 12.85
CA ASP A 300 -13.24 2.03 13.16
C ASP A 300 -12.16 3.00 12.62
N PRO A 301 -12.35 3.57 11.43
CA PRO A 301 -11.44 4.58 10.89
C PRO A 301 -11.47 5.92 11.64
N SER A 302 -12.38 6.13 12.61
CA SER A 302 -12.44 7.38 13.38
C SER A 302 -11.37 7.47 14.46
N MET A 303 -10.71 6.35 14.76
CA MET A 303 -9.69 6.25 15.79
C MET A 303 -8.30 6.02 15.18
N VAL A 304 -7.27 6.51 15.85
CA VAL A 304 -5.88 6.15 15.54
C VAL A 304 -5.16 5.78 16.83
N TYR A 305 -4.55 4.61 16.83
CA TYR A 305 -3.67 4.16 17.89
C TYR A 305 -2.28 4.75 17.72
N TYR A 306 -1.60 5.11 18.82
CA TYR A 306 -0.23 5.59 18.78
C TYR A 306 0.69 4.89 19.78
N PHE A 307 1.95 4.66 19.39
CA PHE A 307 3.03 4.22 20.29
C PHE A 307 4.27 5.09 20.11
N THR A 308 4.84 5.59 21.21
CA THR A 308 6.03 6.45 21.18
C THR A 308 7.28 5.70 21.63
N SER A 309 8.28 5.66 20.75
CA SER A 309 9.59 5.07 21.02
C SER A 309 10.71 6.11 20.88
N VAL A 310 11.67 6.05 21.81
CA VAL A 310 12.94 6.77 21.75
C VAL A 310 14.06 5.71 21.78
N PRO A 311 14.52 5.22 20.61
CA PRO A 311 15.41 4.05 20.55
C PRO A 311 16.67 4.16 21.39
N SER A 312 17.23 5.36 21.55
CA SER A 312 18.41 5.64 22.38
C SER A 312 18.19 5.48 23.89
N MET A 313 16.93 5.54 24.35
CA MET A 313 16.55 5.35 25.75
C MET A 313 15.85 4.01 25.97
N ASP A 314 15.14 3.52 24.96
CA ASP A 314 14.36 2.29 25.02
C ASP A 314 15.22 1.02 25.05
N ARG A 315 16.33 1.00 24.30
CA ARG A 315 17.21 -0.17 24.24
C ARG A 315 17.76 -0.54 25.62
N ASP A 316 18.17 0.47 26.39
CA ASP A 316 18.90 0.32 27.66
C ASP A 316 17.99 0.49 28.89
N ASP A 317 16.67 0.41 28.73
CA ASP A 317 15.72 0.48 29.83
C ASP A 317 15.89 -0.73 30.77
N GLU A 318 16.30 -0.46 32.01
CA GLU A 318 16.60 -1.47 33.04
C GLU A 318 15.41 -2.37 33.40
N ARG A 319 14.18 -1.94 33.07
CA ARG A 319 12.95 -2.74 33.25
C ARG A 319 12.74 -3.79 32.17
N SER A 320 13.45 -3.68 31.05
CA SER A 320 13.44 -4.67 29.97
C SER A 320 14.39 -5.81 30.30
N ASN A 321 14.06 -7.02 29.85
CA ASN A 321 15.06 -8.08 29.78
C ASN A 321 16.19 -7.62 28.85
N SER A 322 17.45 -7.71 29.30
CA SER A 322 18.61 -7.20 28.55
C SER A 322 18.73 -7.84 27.16
N GLN A 323 18.19 -9.04 26.99
CA GLN A 323 18.18 -9.76 25.73
C GLN A 323 17.17 -9.23 24.69
N ASP A 324 16.10 -8.56 25.15
CA ASP A 324 15.00 -8.05 24.31
C ASP A 324 15.16 -6.58 23.94
N GLY A 325 16.02 -5.84 24.65
CA GLY A 325 16.30 -4.43 24.37
C GLY A 325 16.80 -4.17 22.95
N ILE A 326 17.47 -5.14 22.32
CA ILE A 326 17.95 -5.03 20.94
C ILE A 326 16.80 -4.88 19.92
N TYR A 327 15.62 -5.42 20.24
CA TYR A 327 14.44 -5.33 19.38
C TYR A 327 13.71 -3.98 19.51
N ARG A 328 14.18 -3.12 20.43
CA ARG A 328 13.69 -1.75 20.63
C ARG A 328 14.55 -0.70 19.93
N THR A 329 15.51 -1.13 19.12
CA THR A 329 16.30 -0.23 18.27
C THR A 329 15.46 0.32 17.11
N ALA A 330 15.88 1.45 16.52
CA ALA A 330 15.16 2.08 15.41
C ALA A 330 14.91 1.11 14.24
N VAL A 331 15.97 0.44 13.78
CA VAL A 331 15.90 -0.57 12.71
C VAL A 331 14.96 -1.70 13.10
N ALA A 332 15.06 -2.21 14.32
CA ALA A 332 14.27 -3.35 14.75
C ALA A 332 12.76 -3.05 14.84
N HIS A 333 12.39 -1.91 15.44
CA HIS A 333 11.00 -1.48 15.51
C HIS A 333 10.41 -1.24 14.11
N VAL A 334 11.10 -0.48 13.27
CA VAL A 334 10.56 -0.17 11.93
C VAL A 334 10.49 -1.43 11.07
N PHE A 335 11.46 -2.36 11.18
CA PHE A 335 11.41 -3.63 10.45
C PHE A 335 10.19 -4.49 10.84
N ALA A 336 9.98 -4.72 12.14
CA ALA A 336 8.84 -5.52 12.59
C ALA A 336 7.50 -4.81 12.32
N PHE A 337 7.46 -3.48 12.41
CA PHE A 337 6.30 -2.67 12.03
C PHE A 337 5.95 -2.77 10.54
N VAL A 338 6.95 -2.75 9.65
CA VAL A 338 6.74 -2.95 8.19
C VAL A 338 6.21 -4.35 7.90
N LEU A 339 6.76 -5.38 8.55
CA LEU A 339 6.25 -6.76 8.40
C LEU A 339 4.80 -6.90 8.88
N GLN A 340 4.46 -6.28 10.01
CA GLN A 340 3.10 -6.24 10.52
C GLN A 340 2.13 -5.57 9.53
N ALA A 341 2.56 -4.46 8.91
CA ALA A 341 1.77 -3.77 7.88
C ALA A 341 1.62 -4.62 6.60
N ILE A 342 2.66 -5.35 6.18
CA ILE A 342 2.62 -6.27 5.02
C ILE A 342 1.62 -7.41 5.24
N GLN A 343 1.57 -7.96 6.46
CA GLN A 343 0.67 -9.05 6.82
C GLN A 343 -0.81 -8.61 6.92
N SER A 344 -1.05 -7.31 7.08
CA SER A 344 -2.39 -6.77 7.19
C SER A 344 -3.04 -6.63 5.81
N PRO A 345 -4.27 -7.15 5.61
CA PRO A 345 -5.00 -6.93 4.37
C PRO A 345 -5.37 -5.44 4.22
N PRO A 346 -5.49 -4.91 2.99
CA PRO A 346 -5.97 -3.55 2.77
C PRO A 346 -7.36 -3.32 3.40
N PRO A 347 -7.67 -2.08 3.83
CA PRO A 347 -8.96 -1.77 4.41
C PRO A 347 -10.09 -1.95 3.38
N PRO A 348 -11.28 -2.43 3.81
CA PRO A 348 -12.41 -2.62 2.93
C PRO A 348 -13.01 -1.28 2.45
N GLN A 349 -13.86 -1.32 1.43
CA GLN A 349 -14.52 -0.12 0.91
C GLN A 349 -15.48 0.53 1.94
N SER A 350 -16.05 -0.26 2.86
CA SER A 350 -16.87 0.23 3.97
C SER A 350 -16.07 1.08 4.95
N TRP A 351 -14.79 0.75 5.19
CA TRP A 351 -13.85 1.56 5.97
C TRP A 351 -13.65 2.93 5.31
N HIS A 352 -13.43 2.97 4.00
CA HIS A 352 -13.25 4.25 3.28
C HIS A 352 -14.51 5.12 3.29
N THR A 353 -15.69 4.51 3.19
CA THR A 353 -16.98 5.21 3.28
C THR A 353 -17.17 5.83 4.67
N LYS A 354 -16.86 5.11 5.74
CA LYS A 354 -16.87 5.64 7.12
C LYS A 354 -15.86 6.77 7.28
N ALA A 355 -14.62 6.57 6.83
CA ALA A 355 -13.56 7.56 6.91
C ALA A 355 -13.88 8.86 6.15
N ASN A 356 -14.66 8.78 5.06
CA ASN A 356 -15.08 9.96 4.29
C ASN A 356 -16.14 10.82 5.00
N ARG A 357 -16.77 10.29 6.04
CA ARG A 357 -17.78 11.00 6.85
C ARG A 357 -17.17 11.64 8.10
N LEU A 358 -15.87 11.48 8.31
CA LEU A 358 -15.16 12.09 9.42
C LEU A 358 -15.10 13.61 9.25
N PRO A 359 -15.06 14.35 10.37
CA PRO A 359 -14.97 15.80 10.34
C PRO A 359 -13.62 16.26 9.76
N THR A 360 -13.61 17.50 9.28
CA THR A 360 -12.41 18.15 8.75
C THR A 360 -11.96 19.28 9.65
N TRP A 361 -10.64 19.47 9.75
CA TRP A 361 -10.00 20.54 10.49
C TRP A 361 -9.11 21.33 9.54
N GLN A 362 -9.30 22.66 9.50
CA GLN A 362 -8.39 23.56 8.80
C GLN A 362 -7.11 23.68 9.61
N VAL A 363 -6.13 22.85 9.29
CA VAL A 363 -4.87 22.80 10.00
C VAL A 363 -3.73 22.51 9.04
N GLU A 364 -2.68 23.32 9.15
CA GLU A 364 -1.36 22.98 8.64
C GLU A 364 -0.38 23.06 9.80
N TYR A 365 0.50 22.06 9.88
CA TYR A 365 1.47 21.97 10.96
C TYR A 365 2.35 23.22 11.03
N GLU A 366 2.76 23.74 9.88
CA GLU A 366 3.59 24.94 9.76
C GLU A 366 2.90 26.21 10.28
N ASP A 367 1.58 26.30 10.20
CA ASP A 367 0.81 27.42 10.73
C ASP A 367 0.72 27.32 12.25
N VAL A 368 0.41 26.13 12.79
CA VAL A 368 0.44 25.88 14.25
C VAL A 368 1.82 26.18 14.83
N LEU A 369 2.89 25.78 14.14
CA LEU A 369 4.27 26.05 14.54
C LEU A 369 4.66 27.54 14.49
N ARG A 370 3.96 28.34 13.69
CA ARG A 370 4.15 29.79 13.62
C ARG A 370 3.41 30.50 14.75
N ASP A 371 2.23 30.02 15.09
CA ASP A 371 1.38 30.58 16.14
C ASP A 371 1.93 30.36 17.54
N ILE A 372 2.79 29.34 17.73
CA ILE A 372 3.46 29.05 18.99
C ILE A 372 4.88 29.70 19.00
N PRO A 373 5.11 30.77 19.78
CA PRO A 373 6.40 31.45 19.81
C PRO A 373 7.51 30.54 20.35
N SER A 374 8.70 30.58 19.74
CA SER A 374 9.84 29.75 20.18
C SER A 374 10.29 30.02 21.61
N THR A 375 9.98 31.20 22.16
CA THR A 375 10.29 31.57 23.55
C THR A 375 9.43 30.84 24.58
N VAL A 376 8.26 30.32 24.20
CA VAL A 376 7.32 29.60 25.07
C VAL A 376 7.54 28.08 24.98
N ARG A 377 8.23 27.60 23.94
CA ARG A 377 8.54 26.18 23.69
C ARG A 377 9.65 25.60 24.57
N THR A 378 10.28 26.43 25.40
CA THR A 378 11.32 26.01 26.34
C THR A 378 10.71 25.94 27.74
N SER A 379 10.12 24.80 28.10
CA SER A 379 9.61 24.60 29.46
C SER A 379 10.75 24.64 30.50
N PRO A 380 10.56 25.27 31.68
CA PRO A 380 11.50 25.20 32.79
C PRO A 380 11.53 23.82 33.48
N ASP A 381 10.47 23.02 33.35
CA ASP A 381 10.36 21.67 33.93
C ASP A 381 10.44 20.61 32.83
N HIS A 382 11.64 20.12 32.57
CA HIS A 382 11.87 19.00 31.65
C HIS A 382 11.41 17.69 32.30
N THR A 383 10.12 17.35 32.19
CA THR A 383 9.69 15.98 32.50
C THR A 383 10.38 15.05 31.50
N PRO A 384 11.24 14.12 31.96
CA PRO A 384 11.98 13.26 31.06
C PRO A 384 11.03 12.25 30.41
N TYR A 385 11.29 11.91 29.15
CA TYR A 385 10.69 10.73 28.54
C TYR A 385 10.99 9.51 29.41
N ARG A 386 9.96 8.70 29.66
CA ARG A 386 10.11 7.42 30.36
C ARG A 386 9.81 6.30 29.37
N PRO A 387 10.77 5.38 29.15
CA PRO A 387 10.52 4.18 28.36
C PRO A 387 9.25 3.45 28.82
N LEU A 388 8.40 3.08 27.87
CA LEU A 388 7.19 2.31 28.15
C LEU A 388 7.57 0.85 28.49
N PRO A 389 6.82 0.18 29.39
CA PRO A 389 7.09 -1.22 29.75
C PRO A 389 7.08 -2.13 28.52
N TRP A 390 8.11 -2.99 28.41
CA TRP A 390 8.25 -3.97 27.34
C TRP A 390 8.12 -5.39 27.92
N ASN A 391 6.90 -5.81 28.21
CA ASN A 391 6.62 -7.12 28.79
C ASN A 391 6.18 -8.10 27.70
N ARG A 392 7.11 -8.89 27.16
CA ARG A 392 6.74 -10.08 26.37
C ARG A 392 6.23 -11.16 27.33
N PRO A 393 5.11 -11.85 27.03
CA PRO A 393 4.74 -13.05 27.77
C PRO A 393 5.90 -14.05 27.72
N SER A 394 6.52 -14.36 28.86
CA SER A 394 7.69 -15.26 28.90
C SER A 394 7.37 -16.58 28.22
N ARG A 395 8.19 -16.96 27.23
CA ARG A 395 8.26 -18.30 26.65
C ARG A 395 8.46 -19.28 27.81
N LYS A 396 7.42 -19.98 28.24
CA LYS A 396 7.60 -21.17 29.06
C LYS A 396 8.29 -22.18 28.18
N THR A 397 9.61 -22.27 28.28
CA THR A 397 10.35 -23.40 27.74
C THR A 397 9.74 -24.67 28.36
N PRO A 398 9.47 -25.73 27.58
CA PRO A 398 9.18 -27.03 28.16
C PRO A 398 10.47 -27.52 28.80
N THR A 399 10.67 -27.26 30.08
CA THR A 399 11.76 -27.87 30.84
C THR A 399 11.59 -29.38 30.79
N SER A 400 12.61 -30.03 30.25
CA SER A 400 12.81 -31.48 30.25
C SER A 400 12.51 -32.05 31.63
N LEU A 401 11.78 -33.17 31.61
CA LEU A 401 11.73 -34.12 32.71
C LEU A 401 13.16 -34.65 33.01
N ASP A 402 13.33 -35.09 34.26
CA ASP A 402 14.47 -35.79 34.89
C ASP A 402 15.51 -34.87 35.57
N ASN A 403 15.84 -34.98 36.86
CA ASN A 403 15.86 -36.13 37.76
C ASN A 403 15.67 -35.74 39.25
N PRO A 404 15.25 -36.66 40.14
CA PRO A 404 15.09 -36.44 41.57
C PRO A 404 16.33 -36.83 42.39
N GLY A 405 16.62 -36.05 43.44
CA GLY A 405 17.39 -36.50 44.61
C GLY A 405 18.60 -35.64 45.00
N ALA A 406 18.50 -34.91 46.11
CA ALA A 406 19.26 -35.14 47.35
C ALA A 406 19.31 -33.88 48.23
N ASP A 407 18.56 -33.95 49.34
CA ASP A 407 18.72 -33.35 50.66
C ASP A 407 19.66 -32.14 50.87
N SER A 408 19.11 -31.04 51.40
CA SER A 408 19.47 -30.57 52.75
C SER A 408 18.58 -29.40 53.24
N HIS A 409 18.12 -29.59 54.47
CA HIS A 409 17.47 -28.69 55.42
C HIS A 409 17.89 -27.20 55.34
N ASP A 410 16.93 -26.27 55.36
CA ASP A 410 16.52 -25.60 56.61
C ASP A 410 15.31 -24.68 56.39
N SER A 411 14.43 -24.62 57.39
CA SER A 411 13.38 -23.60 57.55
C SER A 411 13.54 -23.03 58.95
N PRO A 412 13.18 -21.75 59.18
CA PRO A 412 11.83 -21.55 59.68
C PRO A 412 11.14 -20.27 59.20
N SER A 413 9.82 -20.38 59.07
CA SER A 413 8.86 -19.26 59.02
C SER A 413 8.85 -18.45 60.33
N PRO A 414 8.12 -17.32 60.34
CA PRO A 414 7.00 -17.25 61.27
C PRO A 414 5.67 -16.75 60.66
N SER A 415 4.65 -17.62 60.80
CA SER A 415 3.27 -17.41 61.29
C SER A 415 2.57 -16.03 61.10
N GLN A 416 1.50 -15.99 60.31
CA GLN A 416 0.07 -16.15 60.69
C GLN A 416 -0.65 -14.91 61.26
N ARG A 417 -1.69 -14.45 60.55
CA ARG A 417 -2.99 -14.07 61.12
C ARG A 417 -4.15 -14.42 60.17
N ARG A 418 -5.02 -15.33 60.65
CA ARG A 418 -6.34 -15.72 60.12
C ARG A 418 -7.41 -14.70 60.54
N ALA A 419 -8.48 -14.52 59.74
CA ALA A 419 -9.80 -15.15 59.96
C ALA A 419 -11.01 -14.41 59.32
N ASN A 420 -11.72 -15.16 58.45
CA ASN A 420 -13.17 -15.43 58.41
C ASN A 420 -14.23 -14.36 58.07
N ARG A 421 -15.09 -14.73 57.08
CA ARG A 421 -16.57 -14.91 57.16
C ARG A 421 -17.01 -15.82 55.98
N ARG A 422 -17.32 -17.11 56.19
CA ARG A 422 -18.62 -17.80 56.45
C ARG A 422 -19.58 -17.97 55.22
N ASN A 423 -19.47 -19.14 54.55
CA ASN A 423 -20.43 -20.22 54.11
C ASN A 423 -21.94 -19.91 53.86
N PRO A 424 -22.78 -20.75 53.16
CA PRO A 424 -22.65 -22.21 52.84
C PRO A 424 -23.17 -22.72 51.44
N PRO A 425 -23.16 -24.07 51.19
CA PRO A 425 -23.35 -24.76 49.89
C PRO A 425 -24.63 -25.66 49.80
N ARG A 426 -24.83 -26.37 48.67
CA ARG A 426 -25.57 -27.65 48.50
C ARG A 426 -25.17 -28.31 47.16
N ASP A 427 -24.42 -29.41 47.13
CA ASP A 427 -24.77 -30.85 47.28
C ASP A 427 -25.42 -31.53 46.05
N GLY A 428 -24.84 -32.65 45.61
CA GLY A 428 -25.46 -33.59 44.64
C GLY A 428 -24.49 -34.45 43.82
N SER A 429 -24.07 -35.58 44.38
CA SER A 429 -23.09 -36.54 43.85
C SER A 429 -23.63 -37.60 42.86
N ALA A 430 -22.78 -37.96 41.89
CA ALA A 430 -22.30 -39.32 41.53
C ALA A 430 -23.12 -40.35 40.69
N LYS A 431 -22.30 -41.10 39.90
CA LYS A 431 -22.41 -42.46 39.30
C LYS A 431 -22.96 -42.55 37.87
N SER A 432 -22.58 -43.49 36.99
CA SER A 432 -21.46 -44.43 36.78
C SER A 432 -21.86 -45.35 35.59
N GLY A 433 -20.92 -45.73 34.70
CA GLY A 433 -20.99 -46.91 33.79
C GLY A 433 -21.92 -46.77 32.55
N GLY A 434 -21.62 -47.23 31.34
CA GLY A 434 -20.61 -48.16 30.83
C GLY A 434 -21.31 -49.27 30.00
N LYS A 435 -20.92 -49.41 28.71
CA LYS A 435 -20.97 -50.59 27.79
C LYS A 435 -21.76 -50.46 26.46
N GLN A 436 -20.99 -50.31 25.38
CA GLN A 436 -20.87 -51.18 24.19
C GLN A 436 -21.83 -52.39 24.01
N LEU A 437 -22.55 -52.49 22.88
CA LEU A 437 -22.40 -53.49 21.77
C LEU A 437 -23.67 -53.64 20.86
N GLN A 438 -23.44 -53.46 19.55
CA GLN A 438 -23.85 -54.24 18.35
C GLN A 438 -25.27 -54.83 18.11
N HIS A 439 -25.70 -54.57 16.85
CA HIS A 439 -26.29 -55.46 15.82
C HIS A 439 -27.82 -55.60 15.58
N ASP A 440 -28.15 -55.35 14.30
CA ASP A 440 -29.14 -55.94 13.38
C ASP A 440 -30.65 -55.59 13.35
N GLN A 441 -30.99 -54.89 12.25
CA GLN A 441 -31.97 -55.21 11.18
C GLN A 441 -33.41 -55.63 11.52
N SER A 442 -34.39 -54.80 11.14
CA SER A 442 -35.43 -55.13 10.12
C SER A 442 -36.28 -53.90 9.79
N GLY A 443 -36.70 -53.79 8.52
CA GLY A 443 -37.15 -52.53 7.91
C GLY A 443 -38.65 -52.22 7.94
N SER A 444 -38.97 -51.00 7.53
CA SER A 444 -40.21 -50.68 6.81
C SER A 444 -39.98 -49.45 5.91
N GLN A 445 -40.31 -49.61 4.64
CA GLN A 445 -40.30 -48.56 3.61
C GLN A 445 -41.30 -47.44 3.94
N SER A 446 -40.87 -46.18 3.81
CA SER A 446 -41.77 -45.09 3.40
C SER A 446 -40.97 -43.97 2.72
N ASN A 447 -41.30 -43.71 1.46
CA ASN A 447 -40.81 -42.62 0.63
C ASN A 447 -41.02 -41.23 1.26
N SER A 448 -39.97 -40.40 1.33
CA SER A 448 -40.10 -38.95 1.09
C SER A 448 -38.74 -38.24 0.95
N ARG A 449 -38.49 -37.76 -0.27
CA ARG A 449 -37.77 -36.52 -0.65
C ARG A 449 -36.37 -36.29 -0.07
N GLY A 450 -35.38 -36.44 -0.96
CA GLY A 450 -33.99 -36.08 -0.73
C GLY A 450 -33.80 -34.62 -0.35
N SER A 451 -33.34 -34.42 0.88
CA SER A 451 -32.63 -33.24 1.33
C SER A 451 -31.20 -33.32 0.76
N GLY A 452 -30.96 -32.58 -0.33
CA GLY A 452 -29.60 -32.35 -0.82
C GLY A 452 -28.75 -31.76 0.30
N GLN A 453 -27.68 -32.45 0.63
CA GLN A 453 -26.65 -31.98 1.55
C GLN A 453 -26.14 -30.63 1.07
N GLY A 454 -26.37 -29.60 1.90
CA GLY A 454 -25.72 -28.31 1.76
C GLY A 454 -24.22 -28.50 1.93
N ASN A 455 -23.51 -28.57 0.81
CA ASN A 455 -22.07 -28.43 0.80
C ASN A 455 -21.80 -26.96 1.16
N SER A 456 -21.34 -26.70 2.39
CA SER A 456 -20.82 -25.38 2.76
C SER A 456 -19.52 -25.15 1.98
N SER A 457 -19.64 -24.80 0.70
CA SER A 457 -18.52 -24.40 -0.13
C SER A 457 -17.95 -23.13 0.49
N VAL A 458 -16.74 -23.23 1.04
CA VAL A 458 -15.95 -22.06 1.45
C VAL A 458 -15.95 -21.09 0.27
N ARG A 459 -16.52 -19.90 0.46
CA ARG A 459 -16.57 -18.85 -0.58
C ARG A 459 -15.13 -18.56 -1.00
N GLN A 460 -14.78 -18.88 -2.24
CA GLN A 460 -13.45 -18.58 -2.78
C GLN A 460 -13.25 -17.07 -2.80
N ARG A 461 -12.07 -16.60 -2.33
CA ARG A 461 -11.70 -15.19 -2.38
C ARG A 461 -11.58 -14.72 -3.82
N ILE A 462 -11.98 -13.48 -4.10
CA ILE A 462 -11.93 -12.91 -5.45
C ILE A 462 -10.52 -12.93 -6.07
N GLN A 463 -9.48 -12.75 -5.25
CA GLN A 463 -8.09 -12.79 -5.69
C GLN A 463 -7.74 -14.12 -6.39
N ASP A 464 -8.24 -15.24 -5.85
CA ASP A 464 -7.91 -16.60 -6.28
C ASP A 464 -8.81 -17.08 -7.43
N ARG A 465 -9.88 -16.34 -7.73
CA ARG A 465 -10.88 -16.74 -8.74
C ARG A 465 -10.41 -16.47 -10.17
N PRO A 466 -10.52 -17.42 -11.12
CA PRO A 466 -10.13 -17.17 -12.51
C PRO A 466 -11.09 -16.18 -13.19
N TYR A 467 -10.58 -15.45 -14.18
CA TYR A 467 -11.42 -14.59 -15.03
C TYR A 467 -12.28 -15.42 -15.99
N CYS A 468 -13.44 -14.90 -16.36
CA CYS A 468 -14.23 -15.46 -17.47
C CYS A 468 -13.48 -15.26 -18.79
N THR A 469 -13.69 -16.20 -19.72
CA THR A 469 -13.12 -16.15 -21.06
C THR A 469 -13.71 -14.98 -21.87
N HIS A 470 -12.97 -14.54 -22.88
CA HIS A 470 -13.47 -13.54 -23.84
C HIS A 470 -14.75 -14.01 -24.53
N THR A 471 -14.83 -15.28 -24.94
CA THR A 471 -16.03 -15.85 -25.59
C THR A 471 -17.25 -15.77 -24.67
N CYS A 472 -17.08 -16.09 -23.38
CA CYS A 472 -18.15 -16.01 -22.39
C CYS A 472 -18.67 -14.57 -22.22
N LEU A 473 -17.77 -13.59 -22.08
CA LEU A 473 -18.16 -12.20 -21.90
C LEU A 473 -18.68 -11.56 -23.21
N HIS A 474 -18.20 -12.01 -24.36
CA HIS A 474 -18.77 -11.65 -25.66
C HIS A 474 -20.22 -12.12 -25.79
N GLY A 475 -20.53 -13.31 -25.28
CA GLY A 475 -21.91 -13.83 -25.20
C GLY A 475 -22.83 -12.97 -24.31
N VAL A 476 -22.28 -12.34 -23.27
CA VAL A 476 -23.03 -11.34 -22.46
C VAL A 476 -23.20 -10.02 -23.20
N ALA A 477 -22.17 -9.56 -23.91
CA ALA A 477 -22.17 -8.27 -24.60
C ALA A 477 -23.11 -8.23 -25.82
N PHE A 478 -23.06 -9.28 -26.65
CA PHE A 478 -23.67 -9.30 -27.99
C PHE A 478 -24.64 -10.47 -28.19
N GLY A 479 -24.86 -11.27 -27.16
CA GLY A 479 -25.57 -12.54 -27.27
C GLY A 479 -24.70 -13.67 -27.85
N GLY A 480 -25.14 -14.90 -27.68
CA GLY A 480 -24.42 -16.08 -28.17
C GLY A 480 -24.67 -17.33 -27.31
N PRO A 481 -24.12 -18.48 -27.72
CA PRO A 481 -24.15 -19.68 -26.91
C PRO A 481 -23.24 -19.56 -25.68
N MET A 482 -23.56 -20.31 -24.63
CA MET A 482 -22.72 -20.38 -23.43
C MET A 482 -21.36 -21.01 -23.74
N ASP A 483 -20.29 -20.43 -23.20
CA ASP A 483 -18.93 -20.97 -23.31
C ASP A 483 -18.64 -22.02 -22.23
N ARG A 484 -18.60 -23.30 -22.63
CA ARG A 484 -18.34 -24.45 -21.74
C ARG A 484 -16.90 -24.51 -21.23
N GLU A 485 -15.96 -23.85 -21.90
CA GLU A 485 -14.56 -23.78 -21.49
C GLU A 485 -14.31 -22.66 -20.48
N CYS A 486 -15.33 -21.83 -20.18
CA CYS A 486 -15.21 -20.81 -19.15
C CYS A 486 -14.98 -21.46 -17.78
N PRO A 487 -13.94 -21.06 -17.03
CA PRO A 487 -13.67 -21.65 -15.72
C PRO A 487 -14.76 -21.37 -14.68
N ASN A 488 -15.61 -20.37 -14.93
CA ASN A 488 -16.75 -20.01 -14.09
C ASN A 488 -18.09 -20.49 -14.67
N PHE A 489 -18.09 -21.36 -15.69
CA PHE A 489 -19.29 -21.81 -16.41
C PHE A 489 -20.39 -22.36 -15.48
N ALA A 490 -20.00 -23.11 -14.45
CA ALA A 490 -20.93 -23.71 -13.49
C ALA A 490 -21.78 -22.69 -12.71
N ASP A 491 -21.34 -21.42 -12.63
CA ASP A 491 -22.05 -20.37 -11.90
C ASP A 491 -23.00 -19.54 -12.76
N HIS A 492 -22.84 -19.54 -14.09
CA HIS A 492 -23.51 -18.60 -15.00
C HIS A 492 -24.99 -18.93 -15.28
N GLY A 493 -25.42 -20.17 -15.00
CA GLY A 493 -26.73 -20.69 -15.40
C GLY A 493 -26.76 -21.19 -16.84
N ASN A 494 -27.95 -21.34 -17.43
CA ASN A 494 -28.14 -21.96 -18.75
C ASN A 494 -28.11 -20.97 -19.92
N THR A 495 -28.24 -19.67 -19.65
CA THR A 495 -28.27 -18.60 -20.66
C THR A 495 -27.55 -17.37 -20.11
N HIS A 496 -26.87 -16.63 -20.99
CA HIS A 496 -26.25 -15.37 -20.60
C HIS A 496 -27.29 -14.38 -20.09
N ILE A 497 -26.92 -13.66 -19.03
CA ILE A 497 -27.68 -12.49 -18.56
C ILE A 497 -27.61 -11.38 -19.62
N ASP A 498 -28.69 -10.63 -19.77
CA ASP A 498 -28.73 -9.44 -20.62
C ASP A 498 -27.68 -8.39 -20.20
N GLN A 499 -27.06 -7.70 -21.17
CA GLN A 499 -26.00 -6.73 -20.91
C GLN A 499 -26.48 -5.52 -20.08
N GLY A 500 -27.72 -5.05 -20.30
CA GLY A 500 -28.32 -3.97 -19.50
C GLY A 500 -28.57 -4.42 -18.07
N GLU A 501 -29.11 -5.62 -17.90
CA GLU A 501 -29.33 -6.23 -16.59
C GLU A 501 -28.01 -6.51 -15.85
N PHE A 502 -26.98 -6.99 -16.54
CA PHE A 502 -25.63 -7.18 -15.98
C PHE A 502 -25.12 -5.91 -15.34
N ARG A 503 -25.16 -4.79 -16.09
CA ARG A 503 -24.72 -3.47 -15.59
C ARG A 503 -25.55 -3.01 -14.40
N ARG A 504 -26.87 -3.21 -14.43
CA ARG A 504 -27.79 -2.82 -13.36
C ARG A 504 -27.48 -3.57 -12.06
N VAL A 505 -27.36 -4.90 -12.12
CA VAL A 505 -27.09 -5.73 -10.93
C VAL A 505 -25.66 -5.51 -10.43
N MET A 506 -24.67 -5.40 -11.32
CA MET A 506 -23.29 -5.06 -10.94
C MET A 506 -23.21 -3.73 -10.19
N ARG A 507 -23.88 -2.69 -10.70
CA ARG A 507 -23.95 -1.39 -10.06
C ARG A 507 -24.57 -1.46 -8.65
N GLN A 508 -25.63 -2.26 -8.49
CA GLN A 508 -26.28 -2.45 -7.19
C GLN A 508 -25.38 -3.21 -6.21
N GLN A 509 -24.70 -4.26 -6.69
CA GLN A 509 -23.76 -5.04 -5.87
C GLN A 509 -22.62 -4.16 -5.35
N LEU A 510 -21.95 -3.38 -6.22
CA LEU A 510 -20.84 -2.50 -5.82
C LEU A 510 -21.22 -1.41 -4.79
N ALA A 511 -22.51 -1.12 -4.66
CA ALA A 511 -23.01 -0.17 -3.65
C ALA A 511 -23.15 -0.81 -2.26
N VAL A 512 -23.37 -2.12 -2.19
CA VAL A 512 -23.70 -2.84 -0.94
C VAL A 512 -22.54 -3.74 -0.50
N ASP A 513 -21.93 -4.45 -1.43
CA ASP A 513 -20.82 -5.38 -1.21
C ASP A 513 -19.50 -4.61 -1.05
N ARG A 514 -19.26 -4.11 0.17
CA ARG A 514 -18.16 -3.18 0.48
C ARG A 514 -17.24 -3.67 1.59
N ASP A 515 -17.46 -4.86 2.14
CA ASP A 515 -16.70 -5.41 3.27
C ASP A 515 -15.51 -6.27 2.81
N LYS A 516 -14.83 -6.94 3.75
CA LYS A 516 -13.54 -7.63 3.51
C LYS A 516 -13.64 -8.78 2.49
N ASP A 517 -14.80 -9.39 2.36
CA ASP A 517 -15.08 -10.48 1.43
C ASP A 517 -15.81 -10.01 0.16
N ALA A 518 -15.77 -8.70 -0.12
CA ALA A 518 -16.38 -8.13 -1.30
C ALA A 518 -15.82 -8.73 -2.59
N ASP A 519 -16.71 -8.92 -3.55
CA ASP A 519 -16.40 -9.39 -4.90
C ASP A 519 -15.84 -8.25 -5.79
N CYS A 520 -15.08 -7.33 -5.20
CA CYS A 520 -14.34 -6.27 -5.88
C CYS A 520 -13.01 -6.02 -5.18
N MET A 521 -11.91 -6.03 -5.94
CA MET A 521 -10.59 -5.68 -5.42
C MET A 521 -9.79 -4.84 -6.42
N PRO A 522 -8.96 -3.88 -5.97
CA PRO A 522 -8.01 -3.20 -6.86
C PRO A 522 -6.96 -4.18 -7.36
N LEU A 523 -6.52 -3.99 -8.61
CA LEU A 523 -5.42 -4.74 -9.21
C LEU A 523 -4.06 -4.06 -8.99
N PHE A 524 -4.04 -2.89 -8.34
CA PHE A 524 -2.84 -2.08 -8.11
C PHE A 524 -2.09 -1.72 -9.41
N LEU A 525 -2.84 -1.64 -10.50
CA LEU A 525 -2.39 -1.13 -11.79
C LEU A 525 -2.99 0.25 -11.97
N VAL A 526 -2.15 1.27 -11.80
CA VAL A 526 -2.52 2.69 -11.92
C VAL A 526 -2.04 3.18 -13.27
N GLY A 527 -2.99 3.56 -14.13
CA GLY A 527 -2.71 4.24 -15.39
C GLY A 527 -2.73 5.76 -15.23
N SER A 528 -2.44 6.47 -16.32
CA SER A 528 -2.42 7.93 -16.34
C SER A 528 -3.79 8.56 -16.02
N ARG A 529 -4.92 7.86 -16.22
CA ARG A 529 -6.29 8.40 -16.01
C ARG A 529 -7.25 7.47 -15.28
N GLY A 530 -6.77 6.41 -14.65
CA GLY A 530 -7.63 5.48 -13.94
C GLY A 530 -6.88 4.31 -13.32
N SER A 531 -7.61 3.44 -12.64
CA SER A 531 -7.06 2.24 -12.03
C SER A 531 -7.90 1.02 -12.38
N LEU A 532 -7.25 -0.14 -12.42
CA LEU A 532 -7.92 -1.40 -12.73
C LEU A 532 -8.39 -2.11 -11.47
N PHE A 533 -9.58 -2.71 -11.56
CA PHE A 533 -10.23 -3.48 -10.53
C PHE A 533 -10.62 -4.85 -11.08
N LYS A 534 -10.54 -5.88 -10.24
CA LYS A 534 -11.11 -7.19 -10.52
C LYS A 534 -12.46 -7.27 -9.85
N LEU A 535 -13.47 -7.70 -10.61
CA LEU A 535 -14.85 -7.78 -10.16
C LEU A 535 -15.39 -9.19 -10.36
N ARG A 536 -16.31 -9.60 -9.48
CA ARG A 536 -17.17 -10.77 -9.68
C ARG A 536 -18.64 -10.36 -9.50
N LEU A 537 -19.51 -10.71 -10.43
CA LEU A 537 -20.96 -10.58 -10.25
C LEU A 537 -21.46 -11.74 -9.39
N SER A 538 -21.78 -11.51 -8.12
CA SER A 538 -22.01 -12.57 -7.15
C SER A 538 -23.15 -13.51 -7.52
N SER A 539 -24.21 -12.96 -8.14
CA SER A 539 -25.43 -13.69 -8.49
C SER A 539 -25.28 -14.64 -9.69
N TYR A 540 -24.24 -14.46 -10.52
CA TYR A 540 -24.00 -15.26 -11.73
C TYR A 540 -22.55 -15.74 -11.88
N GLY A 541 -21.65 -15.39 -10.97
CA GLY A 541 -20.24 -15.80 -10.99
C GLY A 541 -19.35 -15.22 -12.09
N TYR A 542 -19.86 -14.32 -12.95
CA TYR A 542 -19.04 -13.66 -13.97
C TYR A 542 -17.90 -12.87 -13.34
N THR A 543 -16.66 -13.18 -13.71
CA THR A 543 -15.45 -12.55 -13.17
C THR A 543 -14.70 -11.83 -14.28
N LEU A 544 -14.41 -10.54 -14.08
CA LEU A 544 -13.93 -9.64 -15.13
C LEU A 544 -13.08 -8.49 -14.55
N VAL A 545 -12.64 -7.58 -15.43
CA VAL A 545 -11.89 -6.38 -15.07
C VAL A 545 -12.79 -5.15 -15.21
N ALA A 546 -12.55 -4.13 -14.40
CA ALA A 546 -13.09 -2.81 -14.60
C ALA A 546 -11.98 -1.76 -14.62
N LYS A 547 -12.07 -0.80 -15.55
CA LYS A 547 -11.30 0.45 -15.54
C LYS A 547 -12.10 1.50 -14.79
N GLY A 548 -11.63 1.87 -13.60
CA GLY A 548 -12.23 2.92 -12.81
C GLY A 548 -11.60 4.28 -13.09
N VAL A 549 -12.42 5.32 -13.22
CA VAL A 549 -11.98 6.71 -13.36
C VAL A 549 -12.69 7.64 -12.37
N GLU A 550 -12.05 8.77 -12.08
CA GLU A 550 -12.63 9.85 -11.29
C GLU A 550 -13.67 10.64 -12.11
N ALA A 551 -14.48 11.45 -11.43
CA ALA A 551 -15.58 12.18 -12.07
C ALA A 551 -15.12 13.12 -13.20
N MET A 552 -13.90 13.68 -13.08
CA MET A 552 -13.32 14.58 -14.09
C MET A 552 -12.94 13.89 -15.40
N ASP A 553 -12.68 12.58 -15.36
CA ASP A 553 -12.26 11.77 -16.52
C ASP A 553 -13.44 10.98 -17.12
N ALA A 554 -14.67 11.24 -16.66
CA ALA A 554 -15.87 10.50 -17.06
C ALA A 554 -16.24 10.70 -18.55
N GLU A 555 -15.92 11.85 -19.14
CA GLU A 555 -16.18 12.12 -20.56
C GLU A 555 -15.24 11.33 -21.46
N GLN A 556 -13.96 11.28 -21.10
CA GLN A 556 -12.95 10.49 -21.78
C GLN A 556 -13.25 9.00 -21.70
N LEU A 557 -13.75 8.51 -20.56
CA LEU A 557 -14.18 7.12 -20.43
C LEU A 557 -15.38 6.80 -21.35
N ARG A 558 -16.33 7.73 -21.51
CA ARG A 558 -17.44 7.56 -22.46
C ARG A 558 -16.94 7.55 -23.91
N HIS A 559 -16.00 8.44 -24.25
CA HIS A 559 -15.34 8.44 -25.56
C HIS A 559 -14.66 7.08 -25.83
N GLU A 560 -13.83 6.61 -24.90
CA GLU A 560 -13.17 5.30 -25.01
C GLU A 560 -14.18 4.16 -25.19
N SER A 561 -15.25 4.13 -24.40
CA SER A 561 -16.33 3.14 -24.55
C SER A 561 -16.95 3.17 -25.96
N SER A 562 -17.17 4.36 -26.53
CA SER A 562 -17.71 4.48 -27.89
C SER A 562 -16.74 3.98 -28.97
N MET A 563 -15.43 4.03 -28.71
CA MET A 563 -14.43 3.46 -29.62
C MET A 563 -14.52 1.94 -29.62
N TYR A 564 -14.73 1.31 -28.45
CA TYR A 564 -15.02 -0.13 -28.36
C TYR A 564 -16.31 -0.51 -29.09
N ASP A 565 -17.37 0.29 -28.95
CA ASP A 565 -18.64 0.08 -29.68
C ASP A 565 -18.42 0.11 -31.21
N HIS A 566 -17.57 1.02 -31.71
CA HIS A 566 -17.24 1.11 -33.14
C HIS A 566 -16.47 -0.12 -33.67
N VAL A 567 -15.73 -0.82 -32.81
CA VAL A 567 -14.95 -2.02 -33.17
C VAL A 567 -15.53 -3.31 -32.59
N GLU A 568 -16.86 -3.40 -32.45
CA GLU A 568 -17.59 -4.58 -31.97
C GLU A 568 -17.03 -5.90 -32.53
N GLY A 569 -16.83 -6.00 -33.86
CA GLY A 569 -16.34 -7.22 -34.52
C GLY A 569 -14.89 -7.62 -34.21
N LEU A 570 -14.13 -6.80 -33.49
CA LEU A 570 -12.74 -7.08 -33.08
C LEU A 570 -12.62 -7.45 -31.59
N GLN A 571 -13.70 -7.29 -30.82
CA GLN A 571 -13.72 -7.52 -29.39
C GLN A 571 -13.55 -9.01 -29.05
N GLY A 572 -12.68 -9.29 -28.06
CA GLY A 572 -12.33 -10.65 -27.65
C GLY A 572 -11.26 -11.34 -28.52
N GLN A 573 -10.83 -10.69 -29.62
CA GLN A 573 -9.75 -11.19 -30.46
C GLN A 573 -8.54 -10.25 -30.52
N TYR A 574 -8.76 -8.95 -30.75
CA TYR A 574 -7.70 -7.96 -30.89
C TYR A 574 -7.77 -6.83 -29.87
N VAL A 575 -8.96 -6.60 -29.30
CA VAL A 575 -9.20 -5.70 -28.17
C VAL A 575 -10.06 -6.42 -27.13
N PRO A 576 -10.05 -6.01 -25.85
CA PRO A 576 -10.93 -6.58 -24.84
C PRO A 576 -12.42 -6.46 -25.19
N VAL A 577 -13.22 -7.39 -24.69
CA VAL A 577 -14.69 -7.28 -24.71
C VAL A 577 -15.12 -6.23 -23.69
N CYS A 578 -15.83 -5.21 -24.12
CA CYS A 578 -16.40 -4.14 -23.34
C CYS A 578 -17.90 -4.43 -23.09
N LEU A 579 -18.30 -4.44 -21.81
CA LEU A 579 -19.71 -4.55 -21.40
C LEU A 579 -20.36 -3.18 -21.16
N GLY A 580 -19.65 -2.11 -21.53
CA GLY A 580 -20.05 -0.72 -21.34
C GLY A 580 -19.65 -0.13 -19.99
N THR A 581 -20.16 1.07 -19.74
CA THR A 581 -19.85 1.87 -18.56
C THR A 581 -20.98 1.83 -17.52
N ILE A 582 -20.60 1.96 -16.25
CA ILE A 582 -21.50 2.14 -15.11
C ILE A 582 -21.05 3.34 -14.27
N ASN A 583 -22.03 4.10 -13.79
CA ASN A 583 -21.81 5.13 -12.78
C ASN A 583 -22.06 4.48 -11.43
N LEU A 584 -21.11 4.59 -10.51
CA LEU A 584 -21.23 4.00 -9.18
C LEU A 584 -22.25 4.79 -8.34
N ILE A 585 -22.96 4.08 -7.45
CA ILE A 585 -23.85 4.72 -6.46
C ILE A 585 -22.98 5.29 -5.33
N GLU A 586 -22.11 4.45 -4.79
CA GLU A 586 -21.08 4.84 -3.83
C GLU A 586 -19.72 4.81 -4.51
N PRO A 587 -18.90 5.87 -4.40
CA PRO A 587 -17.56 5.87 -4.97
C PRO A 587 -16.72 4.70 -4.46
N HIS A 588 -15.83 4.21 -5.31
CA HIS A 588 -14.76 3.31 -4.91
C HIS A 588 -13.50 4.12 -4.60
N TYR A 589 -12.79 3.73 -3.56
CA TYR A 589 -11.60 4.43 -3.09
C TYR A 589 -10.38 3.54 -3.21
N PHE A 590 -9.32 4.06 -3.81
CA PHE A 590 -8.06 3.34 -3.95
C PHE A 590 -6.92 4.32 -4.21
N ASP A 591 -5.79 4.18 -3.50
CA ASP A 591 -4.55 4.94 -3.70
C ASP A 591 -4.71 6.49 -3.77
N GLY A 592 -5.67 7.06 -3.02
CA GLY A 592 -5.98 8.50 -3.05
C GLY A 592 -6.98 8.92 -4.13
N GLY A 593 -7.34 8.01 -5.05
CA GLY A 593 -8.35 8.20 -6.08
C GLY A 593 -9.77 7.97 -5.58
N VAL A 594 -10.70 8.75 -6.13
CA VAL A 594 -12.15 8.67 -5.86
C VAL A 594 -12.87 8.28 -7.15
N TYR A 595 -12.98 6.98 -7.37
CA TYR A 595 -13.53 6.43 -8.60
C TYR A 595 -15.06 6.44 -8.55
N THR A 596 -15.66 7.04 -9.57
CA THR A 596 -17.12 7.23 -9.66
C THR A 596 -17.71 6.54 -10.89
N HIS A 597 -16.88 6.20 -11.88
CA HIS A 597 -17.31 5.58 -13.12
C HIS A 597 -16.41 4.39 -13.42
N PHE A 598 -17.01 3.25 -13.74
CA PHE A 598 -16.30 2.03 -14.15
C PHE A 598 -16.66 1.68 -15.60
N MET A 599 -15.67 1.33 -16.41
CA MET A 599 -15.87 0.63 -17.69
C MET A 599 -15.57 -0.85 -17.48
N LEU A 600 -16.54 -1.71 -17.79
CA LEU A 600 -16.47 -3.15 -17.54
C LEU A 600 -15.90 -3.87 -18.75
N MET A 601 -14.84 -4.65 -18.56
CA MET A 601 -14.10 -5.29 -19.65
C MET A 601 -13.65 -6.73 -19.33
N SER A 602 -13.47 -7.56 -20.35
CA SER A 602 -12.77 -8.84 -20.22
C SER A 602 -11.30 -8.64 -19.85
N TYR A 603 -10.73 -9.60 -19.13
CA TYR A 603 -9.30 -9.61 -18.82
C TYR A 603 -8.46 -9.88 -20.09
N GLY A 604 -7.66 -8.91 -20.52
CA GLY A 604 -6.83 -9.01 -21.73
C GLY A 604 -5.41 -9.55 -21.53
N GLY A 605 -5.07 -10.00 -20.32
CA GLY A 605 -3.71 -10.41 -19.96
C GLY A 605 -2.92 -9.34 -19.20
N ARG A 606 -1.59 -9.47 -19.20
CA ARG A 606 -0.66 -8.55 -18.53
C ARG A 606 0.14 -7.76 -19.57
N SER A 607 0.72 -6.62 -19.18
CA SER A 607 1.51 -5.80 -20.13
C SER A 607 2.64 -6.61 -20.75
N ILE A 608 2.81 -6.50 -22.07
CA ILE A 608 3.88 -7.19 -22.80
C ILE A 608 5.27 -6.87 -22.22
N LEU A 609 5.47 -5.64 -21.74
CA LEU A 609 6.71 -5.18 -21.12
C LEU A 609 7.03 -5.89 -19.80
N SER A 610 5.99 -6.28 -19.06
CA SER A 610 6.15 -6.97 -17.78
C SER A 610 6.35 -8.48 -17.95
N GLU A 611 5.78 -9.05 -19.00
CA GLU A 611 5.71 -10.51 -19.17
C GLU A 611 6.84 -11.09 -20.00
N ILE A 612 7.44 -10.28 -20.86
CA ILE A 612 8.37 -10.75 -21.88
C ILE A 612 9.62 -9.88 -21.85
N LYS A 613 10.78 -10.54 -21.67
CA LYS A 613 12.08 -9.85 -21.58
C LYS A 613 12.51 -9.20 -22.89
N SER A 614 12.12 -9.78 -24.02
CA SER A 614 12.38 -9.28 -25.37
C SER A 614 11.26 -9.72 -26.31
N VAL A 615 10.62 -8.77 -26.98
CA VAL A 615 9.58 -9.07 -27.98
C VAL A 615 10.26 -9.67 -29.21
N ASP A 616 9.91 -10.90 -29.57
CA ASP A 616 10.42 -11.50 -30.81
C ASP A 616 9.69 -10.96 -32.05
N SER A 617 10.26 -11.19 -33.23
CA SER A 617 9.67 -10.73 -34.50
C SER A 617 8.25 -11.25 -34.73
N SER A 618 7.94 -12.47 -34.29
CA SER A 618 6.64 -13.09 -34.50
C SER A 618 5.53 -12.42 -33.68
N MET A 619 5.86 -12.03 -32.46
CA MET A 619 4.95 -11.31 -31.58
C MET A 619 4.78 -9.86 -32.01
N ALA A 620 5.88 -9.21 -32.42
CA ALA A 620 5.79 -7.87 -33.02
C ALA A 620 4.85 -7.89 -34.23
N ASP A 621 4.95 -8.89 -35.10
CA ASP A 621 4.05 -9.04 -36.24
C ASP A 621 2.60 -9.33 -35.83
N GLN A 622 2.36 -10.07 -34.74
CA GLN A 622 1.02 -10.28 -34.18
C GLN A 622 0.39 -8.96 -33.68
N VAL A 623 1.15 -8.14 -32.95
CA VAL A 623 0.71 -6.83 -32.45
C VAL A 623 0.43 -5.88 -33.61
N ILE A 624 1.32 -5.84 -34.60
CA ILE A 624 1.14 -5.03 -35.80
C ILE A 624 -0.07 -5.50 -36.62
N ALA A 625 -0.32 -6.82 -36.69
CA ALA A 625 -1.52 -7.36 -37.31
C ALA A 625 -2.79 -6.91 -36.57
N ALA A 626 -2.78 -6.91 -35.23
CA ALA A 626 -3.90 -6.40 -34.44
C ALA A 626 -4.17 -4.91 -34.71
N LEU A 627 -3.12 -4.09 -34.77
CA LEU A 627 -3.25 -2.66 -35.09
C LEU A 627 -3.81 -2.45 -36.51
N ASN A 628 -3.35 -3.23 -37.49
CA ASN A 628 -3.87 -3.17 -38.85
C ASN A 628 -5.37 -3.51 -38.92
N ARG A 629 -5.88 -4.36 -38.02
CA ARG A 629 -7.32 -4.65 -37.95
C ARG A 629 -8.12 -3.45 -37.44
N LEU A 630 -7.59 -2.67 -36.49
CA LEU A 630 -8.19 -1.40 -36.08
C LEU A 630 -8.22 -0.41 -37.24
N HIS A 631 -7.10 -0.28 -37.96
CA HIS A 631 -7.00 0.61 -39.13
C HIS A 631 -7.97 0.24 -40.25
N GLN A 632 -8.19 -1.06 -40.49
CA GLN A 632 -9.19 -1.56 -41.44
C GLN A 632 -10.62 -1.15 -41.08
N HIS A 633 -10.91 -0.96 -39.79
CA HIS A 633 -12.19 -0.44 -39.29
C HIS A 633 -12.22 1.09 -39.22
N GLY A 634 -11.20 1.77 -39.77
CA GLY A 634 -11.10 3.22 -39.79
C GLY A 634 -10.75 3.84 -38.45
N LEU A 635 -10.30 3.04 -37.46
CA LEU A 635 -9.93 3.54 -36.14
C LEU A 635 -8.42 3.76 -36.06
N LEU A 636 -7.99 4.97 -35.71
CA LEU A 636 -6.60 5.32 -35.41
C LEU A 636 -6.43 5.35 -33.88
N HIS A 637 -5.44 4.65 -33.33
CA HIS A 637 -5.31 4.50 -31.88
C HIS A 637 -4.78 5.77 -31.18
N ARG A 638 -3.91 6.53 -31.86
CA ARG A 638 -3.16 7.72 -31.42
C ARG A 638 -2.16 7.51 -30.29
N ASP A 639 -2.25 6.40 -29.55
CA ASP A 639 -1.36 6.02 -28.44
C ASP A 639 -0.94 4.54 -28.53
N ALA A 640 -0.72 4.04 -29.74
CA ALA A 640 -0.29 2.66 -29.96
C ALA A 640 1.19 2.51 -29.52
N GLU A 641 1.40 2.17 -28.26
CA GLU A 641 2.71 1.96 -27.64
C GLU A 641 2.75 0.61 -26.90
N PRO A 642 3.94 0.00 -26.69
CA PRO A 642 4.05 -1.30 -26.02
C PRO A 642 3.37 -1.37 -24.64
N ARG A 643 3.30 -0.25 -23.90
CA ARG A 643 2.56 -0.18 -22.62
C ARG A 643 1.07 -0.50 -22.75
N ASN A 644 0.48 -0.24 -23.93
CA ASN A 644 -0.92 -0.43 -24.26
C ASN A 644 -1.17 -1.76 -25.00
N VAL A 645 -0.19 -2.68 -24.95
CA VAL A 645 -0.31 -4.05 -25.47
C VAL A 645 -0.35 -5.01 -24.30
N LEU A 646 -1.45 -5.76 -24.19
CA LEU A 646 -1.59 -6.84 -23.22
C LEU A 646 -1.33 -8.19 -23.89
N TYR A 647 -0.64 -9.07 -23.18
CA TYR A 647 -0.39 -10.45 -23.57
C TYR A 647 -1.08 -11.41 -22.60
N ASP A 648 -1.97 -12.24 -23.12
CA ASP A 648 -2.61 -13.31 -22.38
C ASP A 648 -1.88 -14.63 -22.60
N ARG A 649 -1.13 -15.08 -21.59
CA ARG A 649 -0.39 -16.36 -21.61
C ARG A 649 -1.31 -17.57 -21.83
N SER A 650 -2.55 -17.52 -21.38
CA SER A 650 -3.46 -18.67 -21.46
C SER A 650 -3.92 -18.93 -22.91
N THR A 651 -4.04 -17.87 -23.71
CA THR A 651 -4.46 -17.96 -25.11
C THR A 651 -3.35 -17.68 -26.11
N GLY A 652 -2.19 -17.19 -25.66
CA GLY A 652 -1.05 -16.82 -26.51
C GLY A 652 -1.35 -15.61 -27.40
N ARG A 653 -2.29 -14.75 -27.01
CA ARG A 653 -2.78 -13.63 -27.83
C ARG A 653 -2.36 -12.29 -27.27
N CYS A 654 -2.06 -11.35 -28.18
CA CYS A 654 -1.88 -9.95 -27.87
C CYS A 654 -3.17 -9.16 -28.13
N MET A 655 -3.50 -8.25 -27.22
CA MET A 655 -4.63 -7.32 -27.37
C MET A 655 -4.17 -5.88 -27.17
N LEU A 656 -4.75 -4.97 -27.97
CA LEU A 656 -4.57 -3.53 -27.82
C LEU A 656 -5.60 -2.98 -26.84
N VAL A 657 -5.17 -2.08 -25.97
CA VAL A 657 -6.00 -1.44 -24.94
C VAL A 657 -5.79 0.07 -24.92
N ASP A 658 -6.60 0.76 -24.13
CA ASP A 658 -6.54 2.21 -23.92
C ASP A 658 -6.85 3.05 -25.18
N LEU A 659 -8.13 3.01 -25.60
CA LEU A 659 -8.62 3.74 -26.76
C LEU A 659 -9.03 5.20 -26.42
N MET A 660 -8.55 5.75 -25.31
CA MET A 660 -8.92 7.10 -24.86
C MET A 660 -8.55 8.21 -25.84
N LEU A 661 -7.45 8.05 -26.59
CA LEU A 661 -7.02 9.01 -27.60
C LEU A 661 -7.45 8.60 -29.02
N ALA A 662 -8.14 7.47 -29.17
CA ALA A 662 -8.46 6.94 -30.48
C ALA A 662 -9.48 7.83 -31.21
N GLU A 663 -9.36 7.86 -32.54
CA GLU A 663 -10.19 8.66 -33.41
C GLU A 663 -10.71 7.83 -34.58
N ILE A 664 -11.99 8.02 -34.90
CA ILE A 664 -12.61 7.41 -36.08
C ILE A 664 -12.31 8.28 -37.29
N PHE A 665 -11.57 7.73 -38.25
CA PHE A 665 -11.30 8.38 -39.52
C PHE A 665 -12.30 7.90 -40.57
N VAL A 666 -13.33 8.71 -40.81
CA VAL A 666 -14.24 8.51 -41.95
C VAL A 666 -13.60 9.16 -43.19
N PRO A 667 -13.33 8.42 -44.28
CA PRO A 667 -12.88 9.03 -45.52
C PRO A 667 -13.93 10.05 -45.99
N PRO A 668 -13.54 11.24 -46.49
CA PRO A 668 -14.51 12.20 -47.01
C PRO A 668 -15.34 11.52 -48.11
N GLN A 669 -16.67 11.55 -47.98
CA GLN A 669 -17.55 11.10 -49.05
C GLN A 669 -17.24 11.92 -50.31
N PRO A 670 -17.15 11.30 -51.50
CA PRO A 670 -17.01 12.07 -52.72
C PRO A 670 -18.24 12.97 -52.83
N ALA A 671 -18.02 14.29 -52.77
CA ALA A 671 -19.06 15.26 -53.04
C ALA A 671 -19.73 14.87 -54.37
N ARG A 672 -21.04 14.61 -54.34
CA ARG A 672 -21.83 14.48 -55.58
C ARG A 672 -21.55 15.73 -56.41
N GLN A 673 -20.89 15.56 -57.55
CA GLN A 673 -20.63 16.65 -58.47
C GLN A 673 -21.96 17.31 -58.84
N PRO A 674 -22.16 18.61 -58.58
CA PRO A 674 -23.24 19.34 -59.22
C PRO A 674 -22.95 19.34 -60.73
N LEU A 675 -23.94 18.95 -61.53
CA LEU A 675 -23.92 19.10 -62.99
C LEU A 675 -23.57 20.56 -63.32
N GLY A 676 -22.58 20.74 -64.20
CA GLY A 676 -21.77 21.94 -64.28
C GLY A 676 -22.47 23.23 -64.71
N SER A 677 -21.76 24.34 -64.49
CA SER A 677 -21.84 25.50 -65.37
C SER A 677 -20.42 25.96 -65.71
N MET A 678 -20.12 26.05 -66.99
CA MET A 678 -18.86 26.56 -67.51
C MET A 678 -18.76 28.08 -67.31
N SER A 679 -17.67 28.54 -66.70
CA SER A 679 -17.19 29.92 -66.85
C SER A 679 -15.66 29.95 -66.65
N PRO A 680 -14.89 30.46 -67.63
CA PRO A 680 -13.43 30.48 -67.57
C PRO A 680 -12.92 31.70 -66.81
N ASN A 681 -11.73 31.56 -66.21
CA ASN A 681 -10.93 32.53 -65.45
C ASN A 681 -11.23 32.62 -63.95
N VAL A 682 -10.47 31.90 -63.12
CA VAL A 682 -9.67 32.49 -62.02
C VAL A 682 -8.44 31.60 -61.74
N LEU A 683 -7.31 32.30 -61.68
CA LEU A 683 -5.95 31.99 -61.23
C LEU A 683 -5.73 30.78 -60.28
N THR A 684 -4.68 30.05 -60.63
CA THR A 684 -3.88 29.09 -59.86
C THR A 684 -3.77 29.39 -58.36
N GLN A 685 -4.56 28.68 -57.55
CA GLN A 685 -4.22 28.42 -56.15
C GLN A 685 -3.63 27.01 -56.04
N ARG A 686 -2.43 26.92 -55.46
CA ARG A 686 -1.74 25.66 -55.14
C ARG A 686 -2.69 24.76 -54.31
N PRO A 687 -2.77 23.45 -54.59
CA PRO A 687 -3.55 22.57 -53.74
C PRO A 687 -2.88 22.54 -52.36
N ARG A 688 -3.60 22.99 -51.34
CA ARG A 688 -3.30 22.65 -49.94
C ARG A 688 -3.24 21.12 -49.87
N VAL A 689 -2.09 20.58 -49.50
CA VAL A 689 -1.89 19.16 -49.25
C VAL A 689 -2.84 18.74 -48.13
N VAL A 690 -3.96 18.13 -48.51
CA VAL A 690 -4.83 17.41 -47.58
C VAL A 690 -4.06 16.14 -47.18
N LYS A 691 -3.47 16.12 -45.97
CA LYS A 691 -2.85 14.91 -45.41
C LYS A 691 -3.90 13.80 -45.39
N ARG A 692 -3.77 12.82 -46.29
CA ARG A 692 -4.72 11.72 -46.49
C ARG A 692 -4.60 10.76 -45.31
N GLY A 693 -5.72 10.28 -44.74
CA GLY A 693 -5.71 9.36 -43.58
C GLY A 693 -4.87 8.08 -43.75
N ARG A 694 -4.60 7.64 -45.00
CA ARG A 694 -3.65 6.55 -45.28
C ARG A 694 -2.22 6.81 -44.78
N ASP A 695 -1.79 8.06 -44.75
CA ASP A 695 -0.47 8.48 -44.27
C ASP A 695 -0.37 8.36 -42.74
N MET A 696 -1.46 8.67 -42.03
CA MET A 696 -1.52 8.60 -40.56
C MET A 696 -1.52 7.15 -40.05
N PHE A 697 -2.27 6.25 -40.69
CA PHE A 697 -2.28 4.82 -40.34
C PHE A 697 -0.90 4.18 -40.52
N ALA A 698 -0.23 4.45 -41.64
CA ALA A 698 1.11 3.94 -41.91
C ALA A 698 2.15 4.48 -40.90
N LEU A 699 2.04 5.75 -40.52
CA LEU A 699 2.93 6.37 -39.53
C LEU A 699 2.76 5.75 -38.14
N GLU A 700 1.52 5.53 -37.68
CA GLU A 700 1.24 4.88 -36.39
C GLU A 700 1.79 3.45 -36.36
N GLN A 701 1.58 2.69 -37.44
CA GLN A 701 2.11 1.34 -37.56
C GLN A 701 3.64 1.31 -37.51
N GLN A 702 4.30 2.23 -38.23
CA GLN A 702 5.76 2.31 -38.26
C GLN A 702 6.31 2.68 -36.87
N ARG A 703 5.66 3.62 -36.18
CA ARG A 703 6.07 4.03 -34.83
C ARG A 703 5.99 2.86 -33.85
N LEU A 704 4.88 2.13 -33.82
CA LEU A 704 4.74 0.97 -32.93
C LEU A 704 5.77 -0.11 -33.26
N ARG A 705 6.05 -0.38 -34.55
CA ARG A 705 7.06 -1.37 -34.95
C ARG A 705 8.45 -1.01 -34.44
N VAL A 706 8.84 0.26 -34.51
CA VAL A 706 10.12 0.74 -33.96
C VAL A 706 10.17 0.57 -32.44
N LEU A 707 9.08 0.83 -31.73
CA LEU A 707 9.02 0.68 -30.27
C LEU A 707 9.02 -0.79 -29.79
N LEU A 708 8.66 -1.74 -30.66
CA LEU A 708 8.68 -3.18 -30.37
C LEU A 708 9.99 -3.86 -30.74
N SER A 709 10.86 -3.19 -31.52
CA SER A 709 12.18 -3.67 -31.93
C SER A 709 13.24 -3.27 -30.91
#